data_AF-A0A2T0WTB0-F1
#
_entry.id   AF-A0A2T0WTB0-F1
#
_cell.length_a   1.000
_cell.length_b   1.000
_cell.length_c   1.000
_cell.angle_alpha   90.00
_cell.angle_beta   90.00
_cell.angle_gamma   90.00
#
_symmetry.space_group_name_H-M   'P 1'
#
loop_
_entity.id
_entity.type
_entity.pdbx_description
1 polymer ?
#
loop_
_entity_poly.entity_id
_entity_poly.type
_entity_poly.pdbx_seq_one_letter_code
_entity_poly.pdbx_strand_id
1 'polypeptide(L)'
;MPGKNAALFQNILLTLKRYKEGNYELLYISSEIKKILEKGDKFYEETFFQSLFPTLPSEIFEYLYKRLGNGDKIYCPIIINKKTFQFVEIEGYVIAQEDQSYLVNALISPSAWKSSVRYSWLNYENGSLIIPGNLNEGYLDSSKEWVAFVRQKFDFISESNIINFIESPDLTFLEIFPGHLYLTRKILGNRVELIQLEFFNGFNPDQNTPLKPKKKERGLLYYDYSRVTDKVNWTGSIEEVLGYSPSYFENFSGEDWKKLIHPDDRHSYKVNYEHNTKLNYRVLHKDGHYIFVQDEIRKFENGKESGELVLGIITDITALKEIEKDLMKNRSVLEELTGVVPGMVYLLQAFPDHTHKFLFVSDGCKSLMGLNPEEILQNEESIDRLIHPDDKQVIYDADRQAFLNDSKFEAYFRIILPNGETKWIYGTSDRLKKYKRDSIWAGFFVDFTYTKQKEKESTIHLNRYKTLFEENPLPTLQYDNEGNILDANNSFIEKIDLTDTSKLLGKNIFELVGDNPIKNAYRDSISKGYGFYEGPYISVFNRKLFHLRLNAKEIEKGKYYQAILEDISEQEFVHNTVSKLTENTSKYSGQEYFDQLTQLLSEKLDINHCFIAEIREDGHTAEVLSYTRNGKISENFDYSLEHTPCQVCLNSNEPLIIQRDASEEFKEDLMLVEMNISTYLGVPIVDLDMNRLGILVIMDERPKPYSQRLAGLLTILSDRIGAELNRLNYETKLLSSELLFRSIAENFPKGTIEVLDKNLIYIHTDGKEYQNKGINPKELIGTPHLAKYENYIVNEVRMQLDKVLKGESVMFEVVIGNQYYLKSGVPLKNKEGEIDRILLFTQNITETKHAEEEREQLIRDLKSQNEELQRFAYIISHNLRAPIVNISSLLDLYDMEDPSNLENEEVMENLKVSTKILHGTLQDLIEVVSIKKNKLPKIETIQFAKIVRNVEKSLAKQISEANAVILKDFGEVENMNYIYSHLENFLINLTTNSLKYKHPDRDPEIRIKTWSENEFTVLEYKDNGIGIDLERYGDRLFGLYQRFHSHVEGKGLGLYLVREQIRAHDGNLTIESVVGKGTTFKIFLRNLKIPTFETINKN
;
A
#
# COMPACT_ATOMS: atom_id res chain seq x y z
N MET A 1 22.03 -14.13 4.39
CA MET A 1 21.73 -13.50 3.08
C MET A 1 21.32 -14.60 2.09
N PRO A 2 20.32 -14.36 1.23
CA PRO A 2 20.61 -13.78 -0.10
C PRO A 2 19.60 -12.66 -0.43
N GLY A 3 19.99 -11.40 -0.38
CA GLY A 3 20.70 -10.73 -1.48
C GLY A 3 19.68 -10.34 -2.54
N LYS A 4 18.85 -9.30 -2.31
CA LYS A 4 17.93 -8.75 -3.34
C LYS A 4 18.73 -8.55 -4.63
N ASN A 5 18.54 -9.41 -5.62
CA ASN A 5 18.85 -8.98 -6.98
C ASN A 5 17.72 -8.03 -7.32
N ALA A 6 18.05 -6.73 -7.23
CA ALA A 6 17.22 -5.69 -7.80
C ALA A 6 16.87 -6.13 -9.22
N ALA A 7 15.59 -6.07 -9.56
CA ALA A 7 15.22 -6.06 -10.97
C ALA A 7 16.11 -5.02 -11.66
N LEU A 8 16.74 -5.41 -12.78
CA LEU A 8 17.71 -4.58 -13.49
C LEU A 8 17.14 -3.19 -13.87
N PHE A 9 15.81 -3.08 -13.91
CA PHE A 9 15.02 -1.85 -14.02
C PHE A 9 13.65 -2.05 -13.33
N GLN A 10 12.91 -0.96 -13.04
CA GLN A 10 11.61 -1.03 -12.37
C GLN A 10 10.45 -1.34 -13.31
N ASN A 11 10.05 -0.40 -14.17
CA ASN A 11 9.07 -0.58 -15.23
C ASN A 11 9.47 0.37 -16.35
N ILE A 12 9.33 -0.06 -17.59
CA ILE A 12 9.70 0.75 -18.73
C ILE A 12 8.46 1.11 -19.52
N LEU A 13 8.14 2.39 -19.57
CA LEU A 13 7.16 2.91 -20.53
C LEU A 13 7.87 3.28 -21.84
N LEU A 14 7.37 2.72 -22.94
CA LEU A 14 7.94 2.81 -24.28
C LEU A 14 6.83 3.18 -25.27
N THR A 15 7.00 4.30 -25.97
CA THR A 15 6.10 4.72 -27.06
C THR A 15 6.87 4.85 -28.37
N LEU A 16 6.50 4.03 -29.35
CA LEU A 16 7.13 3.92 -30.67
C LEU A 16 6.13 4.25 -31.77
N LYS A 17 6.57 4.97 -32.81
CA LYS A 17 5.80 5.21 -34.03
C LYS A 17 6.49 4.51 -35.20
N ARG A 18 5.80 3.59 -35.87
CA ARG A 18 6.30 2.92 -37.08
C ARG A 18 5.84 3.66 -38.33
N TYR A 19 6.79 3.93 -39.23
CA TYR A 19 6.53 4.42 -40.58
C TYR A 19 6.50 3.27 -41.61
N LYS A 20 5.95 3.53 -42.80
CA LYS A 20 5.76 2.53 -43.86
C LYS A 20 7.04 1.83 -44.36
N GLU A 21 8.23 2.36 -44.07
CA GLU A 21 9.51 1.86 -44.58
C GLU A 21 10.34 1.06 -43.54
N GLY A 22 9.72 0.53 -42.49
CA GLY A 22 10.45 -0.28 -41.48
C GLY A 22 11.35 0.52 -40.54
N ASN A 23 11.24 1.85 -40.58
CA ASN A 23 11.88 2.77 -39.63
C ASN A 23 10.95 3.07 -38.46
N TYR A 24 11.49 2.96 -37.23
CA TYR A 24 10.76 3.16 -35.98
C TYR A 24 11.24 4.44 -35.30
N GLU A 25 10.35 5.41 -35.11
CA GLU A 25 10.62 6.60 -34.32
C GLU A 25 10.25 6.37 -32.87
N LEU A 26 11.19 6.63 -31.97
CA LEU A 26 10.95 6.62 -30.53
C LEU A 26 10.36 7.96 -30.10
N LEU A 27 9.07 7.96 -29.73
CA LEU A 27 8.37 9.19 -29.35
C LEU A 27 8.47 9.50 -27.87
N TYR A 28 8.40 8.46 -27.03
CA TYR A 28 8.56 8.62 -25.60
C TYR A 28 9.22 7.38 -25.02
N ILE A 29 10.10 7.62 -24.06
CA ILE A 29 10.75 6.55 -23.35
C ILE A 29 11.08 6.98 -21.93
N SER A 30 10.72 6.14 -20.96
CA SER A 30 11.14 6.31 -19.57
C SER A 30 12.67 6.35 -19.44
N SER A 31 13.19 7.09 -18.46
CA SER A 31 14.63 7.33 -18.26
C SER A 31 15.46 6.06 -18.06
N GLU A 32 14.82 4.98 -17.62
CA GLU A 32 15.39 3.71 -17.22
C GLU A 32 15.91 2.90 -18.41
N ILE A 33 15.17 2.91 -19.53
CA ILE A 33 15.55 2.18 -20.76
C ILE A 33 16.50 2.97 -21.66
N LYS A 34 16.66 4.30 -21.46
CA LYS A 34 17.74 5.07 -22.13
C LYS A 34 19.15 4.54 -21.82
N LYS A 35 19.33 3.83 -20.69
CA LYS A 35 20.60 3.18 -20.34
C LYS A 35 20.77 1.80 -20.99
N ILE A 36 19.68 1.19 -21.46
CA ILE A 36 19.62 -0.13 -22.10
C ILE A 36 19.76 0.00 -23.63
N LEU A 37 19.21 1.08 -24.20
CA LEU A 37 19.39 1.46 -25.59
C LEU A 37 20.75 2.16 -25.75
N GLU A 38 21.77 1.47 -26.27
CA GLU A 38 23.16 1.95 -26.36
C GLU A 38 23.33 3.28 -27.16
N LYS A 39 22.31 3.73 -27.91
CA LYS A 39 22.34 4.96 -28.70
C LYS A 39 21.17 5.89 -28.36
N GLY A 40 21.42 7.20 -28.33
CA GLY A 40 20.37 8.23 -28.21
C GLY A 40 19.68 8.54 -29.55
N ASP A 41 19.61 7.57 -30.45
CA ASP A 41 19.04 7.75 -31.77
C ASP A 41 17.52 7.87 -31.67
N LYS A 42 16.95 8.79 -32.45
CA LYS A 42 15.50 8.99 -32.52
C LYS A 42 14.81 7.91 -33.36
N PHE A 43 15.57 7.26 -34.26
CA PHE A 43 15.08 6.26 -35.19
C PHE A 43 15.86 4.94 -35.07
N TYR A 44 15.16 3.81 -35.07
CA TYR A 44 15.72 2.45 -34.98
C TYR A 44 15.24 1.59 -36.15
N GLU A 45 16.03 0.57 -36.50
CA GLU A 45 15.69 -0.49 -37.46
C GLU A 45 15.14 -1.74 -36.74
N GLU A 46 14.45 -2.61 -37.47
CA GLU A 46 13.83 -3.82 -36.91
C GLU A 46 14.83 -4.82 -36.31
N THR A 47 16.02 -4.91 -36.91
CA THR A 47 17.12 -5.80 -36.48
C THR A 47 17.59 -5.52 -35.06
N PHE A 48 17.50 -4.27 -34.62
CA PHE A 48 17.84 -3.87 -33.25
C PHE A 48 16.91 -4.54 -32.23
N PHE A 49 15.59 -4.52 -32.46
CA PHE A 49 14.61 -5.10 -31.54
C PHE A 49 14.68 -6.63 -31.49
N GLN A 50 15.07 -7.28 -32.59
CA GLN A 50 15.31 -8.73 -32.61
C GLN A 50 16.47 -9.14 -31.69
N SER A 51 17.50 -8.30 -31.57
CA SER A 51 18.61 -8.54 -30.63
C SER A 51 18.20 -8.31 -29.17
N LEU A 52 17.25 -7.41 -28.93
CA LEU A 52 16.76 -7.06 -27.60
C LEU A 52 15.82 -8.15 -27.05
N PHE A 53 15.03 -8.78 -27.93
CA PHE A 53 14.05 -9.81 -27.60
C PHE A 53 14.30 -11.11 -28.39
N PRO A 54 15.29 -11.91 -27.99
CA PRO A 54 15.82 -13.02 -28.80
C PRO A 54 14.84 -14.19 -29.00
N THR A 55 13.80 -14.29 -28.17
CA THR A 55 12.79 -15.36 -28.26
C THR A 55 11.56 -14.94 -29.04
N LEU A 56 11.49 -13.68 -29.51
CA LEU A 56 10.35 -13.20 -30.29
C LEU A 56 10.54 -13.51 -31.79
N PRO A 57 9.45 -13.78 -32.53
CA PRO A 57 9.52 -14.10 -33.95
C PRO A 57 10.11 -12.97 -34.82
N SER A 58 10.62 -13.33 -36.01
CA SER A 58 10.97 -12.39 -37.08
C SER A 58 9.76 -11.57 -37.53
N GLU A 59 9.95 -10.31 -37.93
CA GLU A 59 8.90 -9.29 -37.99
C GLU A 59 8.33 -8.94 -36.60
N ILE A 60 9.23 -8.62 -35.67
CA ILE A 60 8.92 -8.43 -34.24
C ILE A 60 7.85 -7.37 -34.03
N PHE A 61 7.80 -6.34 -34.87
CA PHE A 61 6.76 -5.33 -34.74
C PHE A 61 5.39 -5.83 -35.17
N GLU A 62 5.27 -6.63 -36.24
CA GLU A 62 3.99 -7.25 -36.60
C GLU A 62 3.51 -8.19 -35.48
N TYR A 63 4.47 -8.89 -34.86
CA TYR A 63 4.18 -9.73 -33.69
C TYR A 63 3.69 -8.89 -32.50
N LEU A 64 4.39 -7.82 -32.13
CA LEU A 64 4.00 -6.90 -31.06
C LEU A 64 2.69 -6.16 -31.38
N TYR A 65 2.49 -5.76 -32.63
CA TYR A 65 1.29 -5.11 -33.14
C TYR A 65 0.08 -6.00 -32.97
N LYS A 66 0.19 -7.26 -33.41
CA LYS A 66 -0.89 -8.25 -33.33
C LYS A 66 -1.18 -8.65 -31.89
N ARG A 67 -0.14 -8.85 -31.07
CA ARG A 67 -0.29 -9.25 -29.66
C ARG A 67 -0.81 -8.11 -28.79
N LEU A 68 -0.13 -6.96 -28.79
CA LEU A 68 -0.52 -5.81 -27.96
C LEU A 68 -1.78 -5.11 -28.49
N GLY A 69 -2.05 -5.16 -29.80
CA GLY A 69 -3.32 -4.70 -30.37
C GLY A 69 -4.53 -5.49 -29.88
N ASN A 70 -4.33 -6.76 -29.49
CA ASN A 70 -5.36 -7.63 -28.92
C ASN A 70 -5.42 -7.59 -27.39
N GLY A 71 -4.53 -6.84 -26.72
CA GLY A 71 -4.45 -6.77 -25.26
C GLY A 71 -3.72 -7.95 -24.60
N ASP A 72 -3.01 -8.78 -25.39
CA ASP A 72 -2.22 -9.91 -24.87
C ASP A 72 -1.01 -9.41 -24.07
N LYS A 73 -0.63 -10.18 -23.06
CA LYS A 73 0.63 -10.00 -22.30
C LYS A 73 1.71 -10.89 -22.90
N ILE A 74 2.90 -10.32 -23.12
CA ILE A 74 4.03 -11.05 -23.70
C ILE A 74 5.07 -11.29 -22.62
N TYR A 75 5.31 -12.56 -22.30
CA TYR A 75 6.37 -12.96 -21.39
C TYR A 75 7.59 -13.43 -22.19
N CYS A 76 8.70 -12.71 -22.10
CA CYS A 76 9.95 -13.10 -22.76
C CYS A 76 11.17 -12.63 -21.97
N PRO A 77 12.34 -13.24 -22.16
CA PRO A 77 13.58 -12.66 -21.71
C PRO A 77 13.92 -11.43 -22.57
N ILE A 78 14.28 -10.32 -21.92
CA ILE A 78 14.96 -9.18 -22.55
C ILE A 78 16.46 -9.28 -22.30
N ILE A 79 17.27 -9.05 -23.33
CA ILE A 79 18.72 -8.96 -23.19
C ILE A 79 19.12 -7.52 -22.87
N ILE A 80 19.81 -7.31 -21.76
CA ILE A 80 20.25 -6.00 -21.31
C ILE A 80 21.75 -5.86 -21.58
N ASN A 81 22.14 -4.83 -22.32
CA ASN A 81 23.53 -4.51 -22.68
C ASN A 81 24.32 -5.70 -23.27
N LYS A 82 23.64 -6.65 -23.94
CA LYS A 82 24.21 -7.89 -24.52
C LYS A 82 24.88 -8.83 -23.51
N LYS A 83 24.65 -8.66 -22.20
CA LYS A 83 25.43 -9.33 -21.15
C LYS A 83 24.61 -10.10 -20.13
N THR A 84 23.38 -9.66 -19.87
CA THR A 84 22.49 -10.30 -18.90
C THR A 84 21.08 -10.33 -19.43
N PHE A 85 20.31 -11.34 -19.05
CA PHE A 85 18.90 -11.38 -19.39
C PHE A 85 18.01 -11.22 -18.15
N GLN A 86 16.82 -10.67 -18.36
CA GLN A 86 15.77 -10.57 -17.35
C GLN A 86 14.47 -11.04 -17.98
N PHE A 87 13.69 -11.85 -17.27
CA PHE A 87 12.33 -12.14 -17.70
C PHE A 87 11.46 -10.89 -17.51
N VAL A 88 10.72 -10.53 -18.55
CA VAL A 88 9.84 -9.38 -18.56
C VAL A 88 8.46 -9.76 -19.07
N GLU A 89 7.48 -9.01 -18.61
CA GLU A 89 6.11 -8.98 -19.08
C GLU A 89 5.91 -7.67 -19.85
N ILE A 90 5.48 -7.75 -21.10
CA ILE A 90 5.18 -6.60 -21.95
C ILE A 90 3.67 -6.52 -22.12
N GLU A 91 3.06 -5.42 -21.68
CA GLU A 91 1.64 -5.10 -21.87
C GLU A 91 1.51 -3.73 -22.54
N GLY A 92 0.46 -3.50 -23.34
CA GLY A 92 0.37 -2.26 -24.10
C GLY A 92 -0.77 -2.27 -25.10
N TYR A 93 -0.88 -1.20 -25.88
CA TYR A 93 -1.86 -1.06 -26.95
C TYR A 93 -1.24 -0.39 -28.17
N VAL A 94 -1.84 -0.61 -29.34
CA VAL A 94 -1.38 -0.01 -30.60
C VAL A 94 -2.51 0.76 -31.27
N ILE A 95 -2.21 1.98 -31.72
CA ILE A 95 -3.18 2.89 -32.35
C ILE A 95 -2.74 3.19 -33.78
N ALA A 96 -3.61 2.89 -34.74
CA ALA A 96 -3.45 3.34 -36.13
C ALA A 96 -3.72 4.86 -36.23
N GLN A 97 -2.84 5.58 -36.93
CA GLN A 97 -2.93 7.02 -37.13
C GLN A 97 -3.45 7.34 -38.55
N GLU A 98 -4.01 8.53 -38.75
CA GLU A 98 -4.59 8.97 -40.04
C GLU A 98 -3.58 8.98 -41.20
N ASP A 99 -2.29 9.13 -40.89
CA ASP A 99 -1.17 9.10 -41.85
C ASP A 99 -0.72 7.66 -42.24
N GLN A 100 -1.50 6.63 -41.87
CA GLN A 100 -1.17 5.21 -42.03
C GLN A 100 0.09 4.77 -41.28
N SER A 101 0.47 5.49 -40.22
CA SER A 101 1.48 5.04 -39.26
C SER A 101 0.82 4.35 -38.05
N TYR A 102 1.62 3.62 -37.27
CA TYR A 102 1.14 2.91 -36.09
C TYR A 102 1.91 3.36 -34.85
N LEU A 103 1.16 3.76 -33.82
CA LEU A 103 1.67 4.17 -32.53
C LEU A 103 1.55 3.02 -31.52
N VAL A 104 2.66 2.43 -31.11
CA VAL A 104 2.73 1.40 -30.07
C VAL A 104 3.04 2.05 -28.74
N ASN A 105 2.22 1.81 -27.72
CA ASN A 105 2.49 2.20 -26.35
C ASN A 105 2.57 0.95 -25.48
N ALA A 106 3.75 0.65 -24.95
CA ALA A 106 4.04 -0.58 -24.22
C ALA A 106 4.68 -0.28 -22.85
N LEU A 107 4.21 -0.98 -21.83
CA LEU A 107 4.78 -1.08 -20.50
C LEU A 107 5.50 -2.43 -20.37
N ILE A 108 6.81 -2.38 -20.14
CA ILE A 108 7.65 -3.56 -19.92
C ILE A 108 7.96 -3.65 -18.42
N SER A 109 7.46 -4.70 -17.77
CA SER A 109 7.59 -4.93 -16.33
C SER A 109 8.48 -6.15 -16.06
N PRO A 110 9.43 -6.10 -15.13
CA PRO A 110 10.26 -7.26 -14.77
C PRO A 110 9.40 -8.32 -14.06
N SER A 111 9.56 -9.57 -14.46
CA SER A 111 8.91 -10.72 -13.83
C SER A 111 9.83 -11.37 -12.81
N ALA A 112 9.26 -11.86 -11.70
CA ALA A 112 10.02 -12.51 -10.64
C ALA A 112 10.41 -13.95 -11.01
N TRP A 113 11.59 -14.36 -10.57
CA TRP A 113 12.06 -15.74 -10.69
C TRP A 113 11.18 -16.66 -9.84
N LYS A 114 10.59 -17.69 -10.45
CA LYS A 114 9.64 -18.60 -9.79
C LYS A 114 10.29 -19.63 -8.84
N SER A 115 11.60 -19.83 -8.92
CA SER A 115 12.35 -20.81 -8.11
C SER A 115 12.93 -20.20 -6.84
N SER A 116 13.02 -21.02 -5.78
CA SER A 116 13.70 -20.69 -4.52
C SER A 116 15.22 -20.54 -4.68
N VAL A 117 15.78 -20.99 -5.82
CA VAL A 117 17.21 -20.94 -6.15
C VAL A 117 17.46 -19.97 -7.31
N ARG A 118 18.44 -19.05 -7.13
CA ARG A 118 18.59 -17.83 -7.96
C ARG A 118 19.68 -17.93 -9.05
N TYR A 119 19.71 -19.03 -9.78
CA TYR A 119 20.68 -19.26 -10.85
C TYR A 119 19.97 -19.75 -12.10
N SER A 120 20.17 -19.04 -13.22
CA SER A 120 19.69 -19.50 -14.53
C SER A 120 20.43 -18.83 -15.68
N TRP A 121 20.48 -19.51 -16.80
CA TRP A 121 21.23 -19.12 -17.98
C TRP A 121 20.43 -19.34 -19.25
N LEU A 122 20.61 -18.46 -20.24
CA LEU A 122 20.17 -18.70 -21.60
C LEU A 122 21.33 -19.23 -22.43
N ASN A 123 21.16 -20.45 -22.95
CA ASN A 123 22.08 -21.08 -23.89
C ASN A 123 21.62 -20.78 -25.31
N TYR A 124 22.47 -20.12 -26.09
CA TYR A 124 22.21 -19.77 -27.48
C TYR A 124 22.96 -20.71 -28.43
N GLU A 125 22.30 -21.14 -29.52
CA GLU A 125 22.89 -21.94 -30.61
C GLU A 125 23.72 -23.15 -30.11
N ASN A 126 23.16 -23.96 -29.21
CA ASN A 126 23.78 -25.18 -28.66
C ASN A 126 25.17 -24.96 -28.03
N GLY A 127 25.34 -23.91 -27.23
CA GLY A 127 26.55 -23.69 -26.43
C GLY A 127 27.51 -22.63 -26.97
N SER A 128 27.12 -21.88 -28.01
CA SER A 128 27.98 -20.83 -28.59
C SER A 128 28.06 -19.59 -27.71
N LEU A 129 27.00 -19.27 -26.97
CA LEU A 129 26.93 -18.15 -26.03
C LEU A 129 26.01 -18.48 -24.85
N ILE A 130 26.45 -18.21 -23.61
CA ILE A 130 25.65 -18.44 -22.41
C ILE A 130 25.45 -17.12 -21.65
N ILE A 131 24.20 -16.65 -21.59
CA ILE A 131 23.88 -15.36 -20.96
C ILE A 131 23.33 -15.61 -19.56
N PRO A 132 23.95 -15.11 -18.48
CA PRO A 132 23.45 -15.28 -17.12
C PRO A 132 22.24 -14.38 -16.83
N GLY A 133 21.33 -14.88 -15.99
CA GLY A 133 20.15 -14.15 -15.51
C GLY A 133 20.44 -13.21 -14.34
N ASN A 134 21.67 -13.24 -13.83
CA ASN A 134 22.10 -12.51 -12.65
C ASN A 134 23.50 -11.91 -12.87
N LEU A 135 23.62 -10.60 -12.64
CA LEU A 135 24.88 -9.83 -12.78
C LEU A 135 26.04 -10.38 -11.93
N ASN A 136 25.74 -11.02 -10.80
CA ASN A 136 26.74 -11.51 -9.85
C ASN A 136 27.41 -12.84 -10.27
N GLU A 137 27.03 -13.42 -11.41
CA GLU A 137 27.56 -14.71 -11.89
C GLU A 137 28.86 -14.58 -12.72
N GLY A 138 29.29 -13.35 -13.05
CA GLY A 138 30.48 -13.12 -13.88
C GLY A 138 30.23 -13.29 -15.38
N TYR A 139 31.21 -12.90 -16.21
CA TYR A 139 31.14 -13.09 -17.66
C TYR A 139 31.39 -14.58 -17.97
N LEU A 140 30.43 -15.22 -18.65
CA LEU A 140 30.47 -16.62 -19.07
C LEU A 140 30.25 -16.65 -20.59
N ASP A 141 31.24 -16.22 -21.35
CA ASP A 141 31.10 -16.00 -22.79
C ASP A 141 31.15 -17.32 -23.60
N SER A 142 31.28 -18.49 -22.93
CA SER A 142 31.25 -19.81 -23.57
C SER A 142 30.74 -20.94 -22.68
N SER A 143 30.30 -22.04 -23.30
CA SER A 143 29.95 -23.30 -22.60
C SER A 143 31.07 -23.83 -21.69
N LYS A 144 32.34 -23.63 -22.06
CA LYS A 144 33.50 -24.05 -21.25
C LYS A 144 33.62 -23.27 -19.94
N GLU A 145 33.38 -21.97 -19.98
CA GLU A 145 33.41 -21.12 -18.77
C GLU A 145 32.25 -21.45 -17.83
N TRP A 146 31.07 -21.74 -18.39
CA TRP A 146 29.92 -22.20 -17.61
C TRP A 146 30.18 -23.55 -16.92
N VAL A 147 30.77 -24.53 -17.62
CA VAL A 147 31.17 -25.82 -17.01
C VAL A 147 32.14 -25.60 -15.84
N ALA A 148 33.12 -24.71 -16.00
CA ALA A 148 34.06 -24.36 -14.94
C ALA A 148 33.36 -23.70 -13.73
N PHE A 149 32.37 -22.84 -13.96
CA PHE A 149 31.55 -22.23 -12.92
C PHE A 149 30.75 -23.27 -12.12
N VAL A 150 30.03 -24.17 -12.81
CA VAL A 150 29.24 -25.23 -12.16
C VAL A 150 30.16 -26.13 -11.33
N ARG A 151 31.34 -26.49 -11.87
CA ARG A 151 32.35 -27.29 -11.16
C ARG A 151 32.93 -26.56 -9.95
N GLN A 152 33.12 -25.24 -10.02
CA GLN A 152 33.60 -24.48 -8.86
C GLN A 152 32.58 -24.48 -7.71
N LYS A 153 31.28 -24.50 -8.03
CA LYS A 153 30.18 -24.51 -7.04
C LYS A 153 29.83 -25.92 -6.55
N PHE A 154 29.99 -26.92 -7.41
CA PHE A 154 29.65 -28.32 -7.17
C PHE A 154 30.83 -29.20 -7.61
N ASP A 155 31.93 -29.10 -6.87
CA ASP A 155 33.22 -29.74 -7.17
C ASP A 155 33.20 -31.27 -7.15
N PHE A 156 32.17 -31.85 -6.52
CA PHE A 156 31.90 -33.28 -6.45
C PHE A 156 31.21 -33.86 -7.70
N ILE A 157 30.75 -33.03 -8.65
CA ILE A 157 30.14 -33.50 -9.90
C ILE A 157 31.22 -33.67 -10.96
N SER A 158 31.21 -34.82 -11.66
CA SER A 158 32.19 -35.07 -12.72
C SER A 158 31.97 -34.11 -13.91
N GLU A 159 33.06 -33.54 -14.41
CA GLU A 159 33.06 -32.62 -15.55
C GLU A 159 32.42 -33.26 -16.80
N SER A 160 32.63 -34.57 -16.99
CA SER A 160 32.00 -35.36 -18.04
C SER A 160 30.47 -35.37 -17.96
N ASN A 161 29.88 -35.40 -16.76
CA ASN A 161 28.42 -35.38 -16.60
C ASN A 161 27.82 -34.01 -16.94
N ILE A 162 28.52 -32.93 -16.59
CA ILE A 162 28.08 -31.56 -16.89
C ILE A 162 28.18 -31.29 -18.40
N ILE A 163 29.29 -31.71 -19.04
CA ILE A 163 29.45 -31.59 -20.49
C ILE A 163 28.38 -32.41 -21.22
N ASN A 164 28.15 -33.65 -20.79
CA ASN A 164 27.12 -34.51 -21.38
C ASN A 164 25.71 -33.91 -21.27
N PHE A 165 25.39 -33.24 -20.15
CA PHE A 165 24.11 -32.54 -19.99
C PHE A 165 23.91 -31.39 -20.98
N ILE A 166 24.96 -30.62 -21.31
CA ILE A 166 24.87 -29.53 -22.30
C ILE A 166 24.82 -30.09 -23.72
N GLU A 167 25.65 -31.09 -24.04
CA GLU A 167 25.85 -31.57 -25.40
C GLU A 167 24.80 -32.60 -25.86
N SER A 168 24.24 -33.42 -24.95
CA SER A 168 23.27 -34.46 -25.30
C SER A 168 21.83 -33.94 -25.26
N PRO A 169 21.08 -33.92 -26.38
CA PRO A 169 19.73 -33.35 -26.45
C PRO A 169 18.69 -34.06 -25.55
N ASP A 170 18.89 -35.35 -25.27
CA ASP A 170 17.91 -36.20 -24.57
C ASP A 170 17.96 -36.04 -23.03
N LEU A 171 19.01 -35.43 -22.50
CA LEU A 171 19.18 -35.18 -21.07
C LEU A 171 18.54 -33.84 -20.68
N THR A 172 17.38 -33.89 -20.04
CA THR A 172 16.61 -32.70 -19.64
C THR A 172 16.84 -32.28 -18.20
N PHE A 173 17.42 -33.16 -17.37
CA PHE A 173 17.83 -32.85 -16.00
C PHE A 173 19.15 -33.52 -15.62
N LEU A 174 19.86 -32.92 -14.67
CA LEU A 174 21.05 -33.44 -14.02
C LEU A 174 20.90 -33.26 -12.50
N GLU A 175 20.94 -34.37 -11.77
CA GLU A 175 20.87 -34.38 -10.31
C GLU A 175 22.17 -33.86 -9.68
N ILE A 176 22.05 -32.84 -8.84
CA ILE A 176 23.17 -32.21 -8.12
C ILE A 176 23.24 -32.78 -6.70
N PHE A 177 22.13 -32.74 -5.96
CA PHE A 177 22.00 -33.37 -4.64
C PHE A 177 20.80 -34.31 -4.61
N PRO A 178 20.99 -35.58 -4.20
CA PRO A 178 19.94 -36.58 -4.25
C PRO A 178 18.65 -36.16 -3.55
N GLY A 179 17.54 -36.21 -4.28
CA GLY A 179 16.21 -35.90 -3.75
C GLY A 179 15.93 -34.42 -3.46
N HIS A 180 16.88 -33.50 -3.74
CA HIS A 180 16.81 -32.13 -3.25
C HIS A 180 17.18 -31.04 -4.27
N LEU A 181 18.19 -31.22 -5.14
CA LEU A 181 18.66 -30.15 -6.04
C LEU A 181 19.04 -30.66 -7.44
N TYR A 182 18.58 -29.96 -8.48
CA TYR A 182 18.70 -30.38 -9.89
C TYR A 182 19.06 -29.21 -10.80
N LEU A 183 19.86 -29.48 -11.84
CA LEU A 183 19.96 -28.63 -13.02
C LEU A 183 18.94 -29.11 -14.05
N THR A 184 18.07 -28.24 -14.52
CA THR A 184 17.05 -28.55 -15.52
C THR A 184 17.27 -27.72 -16.78
N ARG A 185 17.00 -28.31 -17.94
CA ARG A 185 17.10 -27.65 -19.25
C ARG A 185 15.77 -27.68 -19.97
N LYS A 186 15.35 -26.50 -20.45
CA LYS A 186 14.08 -26.29 -21.15
C LYS A 186 14.28 -25.48 -22.41
N ILE A 187 13.75 -25.95 -23.54
CA ILE A 187 13.81 -25.23 -24.81
C ILE A 187 12.82 -24.06 -24.80
N LEU A 188 13.28 -22.85 -25.09
CA LEU A 188 12.43 -21.64 -25.16
C LEU A 188 12.13 -21.19 -26.59
N GLY A 189 12.95 -21.57 -27.57
CA GLY A 189 12.74 -21.28 -28.99
C GLY A 189 13.74 -22.02 -29.88
N ASN A 190 13.65 -21.83 -31.20
CA ASN A 190 14.43 -22.60 -32.20
C ASN A 190 15.96 -22.57 -32.00
N ARG A 191 16.51 -21.62 -31.23
CA ARG A 191 17.95 -21.47 -30.98
C ARG A 191 18.29 -21.07 -29.53
N VAL A 192 17.32 -21.14 -28.61
CA VAL A 192 17.49 -20.65 -27.22
C VAL A 192 16.96 -21.68 -26.23
N GLU A 193 17.80 -22.09 -25.30
CA GLU A 193 17.46 -22.99 -24.20
C GLU A 193 17.68 -22.28 -22.85
N LEU A 194 16.82 -22.56 -21.88
CA LEU A 194 16.93 -22.10 -20.51
C LEU A 194 17.49 -23.21 -19.65
N ILE A 195 18.55 -22.92 -18.92
CA ILE A 195 19.14 -23.81 -17.92
C ILE A 195 18.89 -23.21 -16.54
N GLN A 196 18.32 -23.98 -15.61
CA GLN A 196 17.97 -23.50 -14.26
C GLN A 196 18.45 -24.45 -13.17
N LEU A 197 18.74 -23.90 -11.99
CA LEU A 197 18.98 -24.69 -10.78
C LEU A 197 17.71 -24.67 -9.92
N GLU A 198 17.21 -25.84 -9.52
CA GLU A 198 15.89 -25.99 -8.88
C GLU A 198 15.95 -26.93 -7.66
N PHE A 199 15.23 -26.57 -6.60
CA PHE A 199 15.10 -27.36 -5.38
C PHE A 199 13.76 -28.10 -5.35
N PHE A 200 13.78 -29.41 -5.15
CA PHE A 200 12.59 -30.26 -5.11
C PHE A 200 12.53 -30.99 -3.76
N ASN A 201 11.38 -30.97 -3.08
CA ASN A 201 11.14 -31.85 -1.93
C ASN A 201 10.27 -33.02 -2.40
N GLY A 202 10.93 -34.15 -2.68
CA GLY A 202 10.31 -35.37 -3.18
C GLY A 202 10.74 -35.66 -4.61
N PHE A 203 11.38 -36.82 -4.81
CA PHE A 203 11.65 -37.39 -6.13
C PHE A 203 10.57 -38.43 -6.47
N ASN A 204 10.20 -38.64 -7.74
CA ASN A 204 11.09 -39.25 -8.73
C ASN A 204 10.73 -38.89 -10.20
N PRO A 205 11.67 -38.40 -11.03
CA PRO A 205 11.63 -38.40 -12.49
C PRO A 205 12.24 -39.70 -13.05
N ASP A 206 11.59 -40.22 -14.08
CA ASP A 206 11.91 -41.41 -14.88
C ASP A 206 11.77 -42.79 -14.21
N GLN A 207 10.55 -43.35 -14.28
CA GLN A 207 10.27 -44.43 -15.25
C GLN A 207 8.78 -44.79 -15.29
N ASN A 208 8.30 -45.00 -16.52
CA ASN A 208 7.00 -45.57 -16.86
C ASN A 208 6.70 -46.86 -16.06
N THR A 209 5.47 -46.97 -15.55
CA THR A 209 4.68 -48.17 -15.11
C THR A 209 4.45 -48.33 -13.58
N PRO A 210 3.21 -48.64 -13.10
CA PRO A 210 2.78 -48.40 -11.71
C PRO A 210 2.72 -49.66 -10.81
N LEU A 211 3.02 -49.54 -9.50
CA LEU A 211 2.14 -49.90 -8.36
C LEU A 211 2.83 -49.97 -6.97
N LYS A 212 2.17 -49.28 -6.01
CA LYS A 212 2.04 -49.44 -4.53
C LYS A 212 3.17 -48.97 -3.59
N PRO A 213 2.95 -47.86 -2.83
CA PRO A 213 3.73 -47.51 -1.64
C PRO A 213 3.17 -48.20 -0.38
N LYS A 214 4.06 -48.76 0.46
CA LYS A 214 3.80 -49.00 1.89
C LYS A 214 4.14 -47.71 2.66
N LYS A 215 3.16 -47.14 3.37
CA LYS A 215 3.30 -46.00 4.30
C LYS A 215 3.97 -46.43 5.62
N LYS A 216 4.73 -45.52 6.23
CA LYS A 216 4.95 -45.46 7.69
C LYS A 216 3.81 -44.63 8.28
N GLU A 217 2.98 -45.25 9.13
CA GLU A 217 1.88 -44.62 9.88
C GLU A 217 2.43 -44.06 11.21
N ARG A 218 1.73 -43.10 11.84
CA ARG A 218 2.01 -42.70 13.23
C ARG A 218 1.04 -43.51 14.09
N GLY A 219 1.51 -44.58 14.72
CA GLY A 219 0.57 -45.50 15.36
C GLY A 219 0.09 -45.07 16.73
N LEU A 220 -1.22 -45.22 16.92
CA LEU A 220 -1.89 -45.23 18.21
C LEU A 220 -1.54 -46.50 18.98
N LEU A 221 -1.50 -46.41 20.31
CA LEU A 221 -1.23 -47.54 21.19
C LEU A 221 -2.50 -47.96 21.92
N TYR A 222 -2.88 -49.22 21.78
CA TYR A 222 -4.04 -49.84 22.41
C TYR A 222 -3.59 -50.90 23.40
N TYR A 223 -4.28 -51.02 24.55
CA TYR A 223 -4.07 -52.12 25.47
C TYR A 223 -5.36 -52.68 26.05
N ASP A 224 -5.37 -53.99 26.30
CA ASP A 224 -6.35 -54.68 27.13
C ASP A 224 -5.67 -55.23 28.38
N TYR A 225 -6.17 -54.81 29.54
CA TYR A 225 -5.68 -55.20 30.84
C TYR A 225 -6.73 -56.02 31.58
N SER A 226 -6.35 -57.24 32.00
CA SER A 226 -7.20 -58.13 32.79
C SER A 226 -6.78 -58.08 34.25
N ARG A 227 -7.63 -57.55 35.14
CA ARG A 227 -7.34 -57.49 36.59
C ARG A 227 -7.32 -58.86 37.27
N VAL A 228 -7.96 -59.88 36.68
CA VAL A 228 -7.99 -61.24 37.22
C VAL A 228 -6.70 -62.00 36.93
N THR A 229 -6.04 -61.71 35.80
CA THR A 229 -4.80 -62.39 35.39
C THR A 229 -3.54 -61.52 35.49
N ASP A 230 -3.70 -60.23 35.82
CA ASP A 230 -2.66 -59.19 35.84
C ASP A 230 -1.80 -59.16 34.56
N LYS A 231 -2.44 -59.39 33.42
CA LYS A 231 -1.81 -59.35 32.09
C LYS A 231 -2.32 -58.16 31.29
N VAL A 232 -1.39 -57.46 30.65
CA VAL A 232 -1.65 -56.41 29.66
C VAL A 232 -1.26 -56.96 28.28
N ASN A 233 -2.20 -57.01 27.34
CA ASN A 233 -1.82 -57.20 25.93
C ASN A 233 -1.86 -55.85 25.20
N TRP A 234 -0.92 -55.66 24.30
CA TRP A 234 -0.71 -54.41 23.57
C TRP A 234 -0.96 -54.63 22.07
N THR A 235 -1.66 -53.69 21.44
CA THR A 235 -1.90 -53.66 20.00
C THR A 235 -1.67 -52.24 19.46
N GLY A 236 -1.20 -52.10 18.22
CA GLY A 236 -0.79 -50.81 17.65
C GLY A 236 0.73 -50.58 17.64
N SER A 237 1.19 -49.38 17.26
CA SER A 237 2.62 -49.13 17.00
C SER A 237 3.43 -48.79 18.25
N ILE A 238 3.54 -49.76 19.17
CA ILE A 238 4.30 -49.60 20.42
C ILE A 238 5.76 -49.22 20.24
N GLU A 239 6.37 -49.71 19.17
CA GLU A 239 7.76 -49.40 18.81
C GLU A 239 7.92 -47.98 18.26
N GLU A 240 6.89 -47.41 17.65
CA GLU A 240 6.92 -46.04 17.10
C GLU A 240 6.68 -44.97 18.18
N VAL A 241 5.86 -45.28 19.20
CA VAL A 241 5.49 -44.33 20.27
C VAL A 241 6.46 -44.36 21.45
N LEU A 242 6.92 -45.55 21.86
CA LEU A 242 7.74 -45.72 23.07
C LEU A 242 9.18 -46.20 22.77
N GLY A 243 9.46 -46.58 21.53
CA GLY A 243 10.77 -47.08 21.08
C GLY A 243 11.06 -48.55 21.44
N TYR A 244 10.23 -49.19 22.28
CA TYR A 244 10.39 -50.57 22.72
C TYR A 244 9.76 -51.55 21.71
N SER A 245 10.44 -52.67 21.42
CA SER A 245 9.91 -53.72 20.53
C SER A 245 8.64 -54.34 21.12
N PRO A 246 7.64 -54.78 20.31
CA PRO A 246 6.45 -55.47 20.81
C PRO A 246 6.77 -56.69 21.69
N SER A 247 7.86 -57.41 21.38
CA SER A 247 8.34 -58.55 22.16
C SER A 247 8.73 -58.22 23.61
N TYR A 248 9.10 -56.96 23.89
CA TYR A 248 9.41 -56.49 25.24
C TYR A 248 8.18 -56.52 26.17
N PHE A 249 6.98 -56.45 25.60
CA PHE A 249 5.72 -56.41 26.34
C PHE A 249 4.98 -57.76 26.37
N GLU A 250 5.59 -58.86 25.91
CA GLU A 250 5.01 -60.19 26.06
C GLU A 250 4.95 -60.61 27.54
N ASN A 251 3.75 -60.82 28.08
CA ASN A 251 3.47 -61.09 29.51
C ASN A 251 3.76 -59.91 30.47
N PHE A 252 3.65 -58.67 30.00
CA PHE A 252 3.82 -57.47 30.83
C PHE A 252 2.67 -57.31 31.85
N SER A 253 3.01 -57.02 33.11
CA SER A 253 2.02 -56.82 34.19
C SER A 253 1.67 -55.34 34.40
N GLY A 254 0.57 -55.06 35.12
CA GLY A 254 0.22 -53.70 35.49
C GLY A 254 1.26 -53.01 36.40
N GLU A 255 2.01 -53.77 37.19
CA GLU A 255 3.11 -53.26 38.02
C GLU A 255 4.37 -52.90 37.22
N ASP A 256 4.62 -53.61 36.11
CA ASP A 256 5.74 -53.29 35.23
C ASP A 256 5.52 -51.97 34.48
N TRP A 257 4.27 -51.65 34.15
CA TRP A 257 3.91 -50.36 33.55
C TRP A 257 4.18 -49.17 34.48
N LYS A 258 3.85 -49.30 35.77
CA LYS A 258 4.09 -48.25 36.78
C LYS A 258 5.56 -47.86 36.91
N LYS A 259 6.49 -48.78 36.63
CA LYS A 259 7.94 -48.53 36.68
C LYS A 259 8.39 -47.56 35.59
N LEU A 260 7.68 -47.50 34.45
CA LEU A 260 7.98 -46.59 33.34
C LEU A 260 7.43 -45.18 33.53
N ILE A 261 6.55 -44.96 34.53
CA ILE A 261 5.97 -43.65 34.83
C ILE A 261 6.97 -42.80 35.63
N HIS A 262 7.04 -41.50 35.32
CA HIS A 262 7.90 -40.54 36.01
C HIS A 262 7.64 -40.52 37.53
N PRO A 263 8.66 -40.51 38.40
CA PRO A 263 8.51 -40.60 39.86
C PRO A 263 7.49 -39.63 40.46
N ASP A 264 7.52 -38.36 40.06
CA ASP A 264 6.60 -37.31 40.55
C ASP A 264 5.13 -37.57 40.17
N ASP A 265 4.88 -38.31 39.08
CA ASP A 265 3.54 -38.52 38.54
C ASP A 265 2.92 -39.82 39.08
N ARG A 266 3.70 -40.71 39.71
CA ARG A 266 3.24 -42.03 40.18
C ARG A 266 2.15 -41.97 41.23
N HIS A 267 2.23 -41.00 42.15
CA HIS A 267 1.22 -40.86 43.19
C HIS A 267 -0.11 -40.39 42.59
N SER A 268 -0.07 -39.42 41.67
CA SER A 268 -1.24 -38.90 40.95
C SER A 268 -1.84 -39.97 40.04
N TYR A 269 -1.00 -40.71 39.31
CA TYR A 269 -1.43 -41.85 38.49
C TYR A 269 -2.18 -42.91 39.29
N LYS A 270 -1.65 -43.33 40.45
CA LYS A 270 -2.30 -44.36 41.28
C LYS A 270 -3.68 -43.93 41.80
N VAL A 271 -3.83 -42.68 42.22
CA VAL A 271 -5.09 -42.15 42.75
C VAL A 271 -6.12 -41.98 41.63
N ASN A 272 -5.69 -41.47 40.49
CA ASN A 272 -6.56 -41.14 39.38
C ASN A 272 -6.90 -42.36 38.51
N TYR A 273 -6.08 -43.41 38.44
CA TYR A 273 -6.37 -44.63 37.68
C TYR A 273 -7.61 -45.40 38.19
N GLU A 274 -7.91 -45.30 39.48
CA GLU A 274 -9.11 -45.93 40.06
C GLU A 274 -10.39 -45.15 39.75
N HIS A 275 -10.32 -43.82 39.57
CA HIS A 275 -11.48 -42.93 39.52
C HIS A 275 -11.70 -42.18 38.19
N ASN A 276 -10.65 -42.04 37.35
CA ASN A 276 -10.70 -41.29 36.11
C ASN A 276 -10.67 -42.20 34.88
N THR A 277 -11.38 -41.76 33.84
CA THR A 277 -11.37 -42.34 32.48
C THR A 277 -10.25 -41.77 31.61
N LYS A 278 -9.51 -40.75 32.08
CA LYS A 278 -8.44 -40.08 31.33
C LYS A 278 -7.33 -39.57 32.25
N LEU A 279 -6.08 -39.83 31.90
CA LEU A 279 -4.89 -39.52 32.70
C LEU A 279 -3.80 -38.90 31.85
N ASN A 280 -3.16 -37.84 32.33
CA ASN A 280 -1.95 -37.29 31.73
C ASN A 280 -0.77 -37.55 32.65
N TYR A 281 0.28 -38.17 32.14
CA TYR A 281 1.48 -38.45 32.92
C TYR A 281 2.69 -38.63 32.00
N ARG A 282 3.88 -38.58 32.58
CA ARG A 282 5.12 -38.79 31.84
C ARG A 282 5.53 -40.25 31.85
N VAL A 283 5.86 -40.79 30.68
CA VAL A 283 6.37 -42.16 30.48
C VAL A 283 7.79 -42.14 29.94
N LEU A 284 8.62 -43.07 30.40
CA LEU A 284 10.00 -43.22 30.01
C LEU A 284 10.11 -43.88 28.62
N HIS A 285 10.60 -43.11 27.64
CA HIS A 285 10.94 -43.61 26.31
C HIS A 285 12.20 -44.50 26.37
N LYS A 286 12.37 -45.44 25.43
CA LYS A 286 13.56 -46.32 25.38
C LYS A 286 14.89 -45.56 25.36
N ASP A 287 14.90 -44.37 24.77
CA ASP A 287 16.09 -43.52 24.66
C ASP A 287 16.41 -42.73 25.96
N GLY A 288 15.68 -42.99 27.06
CA GLY A 288 16.02 -42.51 28.40
C GLY A 288 15.44 -41.13 28.78
N HIS A 289 14.65 -40.50 27.91
CA HIS A 289 13.91 -39.26 28.22
C HIS A 289 12.43 -39.55 28.50
N TYR A 290 11.75 -38.59 29.12
CA TYR A 290 10.32 -38.71 29.42
C TYR A 290 9.48 -37.97 28.36
N ILE A 291 8.44 -38.64 27.87
CA ILE A 291 7.42 -38.07 26.99
C ILE A 291 6.12 -37.89 27.76
N PHE A 292 5.33 -36.87 27.43
CA PHE A 292 4.01 -36.68 28.02
C PHE A 292 3.01 -37.52 27.25
N VAL A 293 2.34 -38.44 27.95
CA VAL A 293 1.30 -39.28 27.36
C VAL A 293 -0.04 -39.01 28.02
N GLN A 294 -1.08 -39.18 27.21
CA GLN A 294 -2.47 -39.16 27.61
C GLN A 294 -3.04 -40.58 27.47
N ASP A 295 -3.55 -41.13 28.56
CA ASP A 295 -4.07 -42.50 28.69
C ASP A 295 -5.57 -42.44 28.96
N GLU A 296 -6.36 -42.92 28.02
CA GLU A 296 -7.82 -42.96 28.10
C GLU A 296 -8.27 -44.39 28.40
N ILE A 297 -9.02 -44.58 29.48
CA ILE A 297 -9.27 -45.88 30.11
C ILE A 297 -10.77 -46.13 30.21
N ARG A 298 -11.25 -47.25 29.65
CA ARG A 298 -12.62 -47.74 29.77
C ARG A 298 -12.66 -49.08 30.51
N LYS A 299 -13.52 -49.16 31.52
CA LYS A 299 -13.70 -50.36 32.38
C LYS A 299 -15.05 -51.02 32.04
N PHE A 300 -15.06 -52.34 31.93
CA PHE A 300 -16.29 -53.10 31.67
C PHE A 300 -16.63 -54.00 32.87
N GLU A 301 -17.86 -53.90 33.37
CA GLU A 301 -18.43 -54.84 34.34
C GLU A 301 -19.45 -55.73 33.62
N ASN A 302 -19.20 -57.04 33.58
CA ASN A 302 -20.15 -58.01 33.03
C ASN A 302 -20.75 -58.85 34.16
N GLY A 303 -22.07 -58.83 34.26
CA GLY A 303 -22.82 -59.63 35.23
C GLY A 303 -22.60 -61.13 35.03
N LYS A 304 -22.12 -61.80 36.08
CA LYS A 304 -22.04 -63.26 36.28
C LYS A 304 -21.22 -64.05 35.24
N GLU A 305 -19.93 -63.75 35.13
CA GLU A 305 -18.80 -64.70 35.23
C GLU A 305 -17.48 -63.95 34.93
N SER A 306 -16.64 -63.83 35.96
CA SER A 306 -15.19 -63.61 36.01
C SER A 306 -14.47 -62.83 34.87
N GLY A 307 -14.22 -61.53 35.10
CA GLY A 307 -13.11 -60.80 34.49
C GLY A 307 -13.33 -59.29 34.34
N GLU A 308 -12.91 -58.45 35.30
CA GLU A 308 -12.80 -56.99 35.09
C GLU A 308 -11.77 -56.73 33.97
N LEU A 309 -12.28 -56.42 32.77
CA LEU A 309 -11.48 -56.07 31.59
C LEU A 309 -11.42 -54.54 31.46
N VAL A 310 -10.20 -54.02 31.33
CA VAL A 310 -9.92 -52.59 31.17
C VAL A 310 -9.28 -52.38 29.81
N LEU A 311 -9.89 -51.58 28.94
CA LEU A 311 -9.32 -51.18 27.66
C LEU A 311 -8.76 -49.77 27.77
N GLY A 312 -7.57 -49.51 27.26
CA GLY A 312 -7.05 -48.15 27.20
C GLY A 312 -6.31 -47.79 25.92
N ILE A 313 -6.29 -46.49 25.62
CA ILE A 313 -5.63 -45.89 24.46
C ILE A 313 -4.60 -44.88 24.97
N ILE A 314 -3.36 -44.96 24.49
CA ILE A 314 -2.28 -44.06 24.87
C ILE A 314 -1.84 -43.21 23.67
N THR A 315 -1.79 -41.89 23.87
CA THR A 315 -1.43 -40.89 22.86
C THR A 315 -0.31 -39.98 23.37
N ASP A 316 0.69 -39.67 22.56
CA ASP A 316 1.75 -38.69 22.89
C ASP A 316 1.23 -37.24 22.72
N ILE A 317 1.36 -36.43 23.77
CA ILE A 317 0.89 -35.02 23.85
C ILE A 317 2.03 -34.01 24.08
N THR A 318 3.29 -34.41 23.91
CA THR A 318 4.46 -33.57 24.26
C THR A 318 4.47 -32.22 23.53
N ALA A 319 4.16 -32.20 22.23
CA ALA A 319 4.11 -30.97 21.43
C ALA A 319 3.01 -29.98 21.86
N LEU A 320 1.91 -30.47 22.44
CA LEU A 320 0.79 -29.64 22.89
C LEU A 320 1.18 -28.77 24.11
N LYS A 321 2.00 -29.32 25.02
CA LYS A 321 2.44 -28.62 26.24
C LYS A 321 3.51 -27.56 26.00
N GLU A 322 4.26 -27.65 24.91
CA GLU A 322 5.25 -26.64 24.53
C GLU A 322 4.59 -25.35 23.98
N ILE A 323 3.47 -25.50 23.26
CA ILE A 323 2.71 -24.38 22.67
C ILE A 323 2.04 -23.52 23.76
N GLU A 324 1.51 -24.14 24.81
CA GLU A 324 0.86 -23.46 25.94
C GLU A 324 1.81 -22.48 26.67
N LYS A 325 3.10 -22.82 26.72
CA LYS A 325 4.15 -22.02 27.38
C LYS A 325 4.52 -20.75 26.59
N ASP A 326 4.41 -20.78 25.26
CA ASP A 326 4.74 -19.64 24.40
C ASP A 326 3.64 -18.56 24.41
N LEU A 327 2.39 -18.94 24.68
CA LEU A 327 1.23 -18.03 24.74
C LEU A 327 1.28 -17.01 25.89
N MET A 328 1.79 -17.38 27.08
CA MET A 328 1.85 -16.46 28.23
C MET A 328 2.81 -15.28 28.04
N LYS A 329 3.70 -15.33 27.02
CA LYS A 329 4.73 -14.30 26.77
C LYS A 329 4.20 -13.09 25.97
N ASN A 330 3.07 -13.20 25.28
CA ASN A 330 2.62 -12.20 24.29
C ASN A 330 1.61 -11.16 24.81
N ARG A 331 0.99 -11.34 25.99
CA ARG A 331 -0.07 -10.46 26.52
C ARG A 331 0.43 -9.07 26.97
N SER A 332 1.65 -8.97 27.50
CA SER A 332 2.24 -7.71 28.02
C SER A 332 2.66 -6.71 26.95
N VAL A 333 2.83 -7.16 25.70
CA VAL A 333 3.37 -6.32 24.60
C VAL A 333 2.29 -5.43 23.98
N LEU A 334 1.02 -5.83 24.08
CA LEU A 334 -0.10 -5.14 23.43
C LEU A 334 -0.53 -3.85 24.14
N GLU A 335 -0.45 -3.80 25.48
CA GLU A 335 -0.84 -2.64 26.29
C GLU A 335 0.12 -1.45 26.12
N GLU A 336 1.41 -1.71 25.85
CA GLU A 336 2.44 -0.68 25.70
C GLU A 336 2.46 -0.03 24.30
N LEU A 337 1.98 -0.75 23.27
CA LEU A 337 1.96 -0.30 21.87
C LEU A 337 0.81 0.65 21.53
N THR A 338 -0.32 0.55 22.24
CA THR A 338 -1.53 1.34 21.94
C THR A 338 -1.45 2.80 22.42
N GLY A 339 -0.45 3.16 23.22
CA GLY A 339 -0.24 4.54 23.70
C GLY A 339 0.45 5.48 22.71
N VAL A 340 0.93 4.98 21.55
CA VAL A 340 1.77 5.75 20.60
C VAL A 340 1.09 6.02 19.25
N VAL A 341 -0.05 5.39 18.96
CA VAL A 341 -0.79 5.57 17.70
C VAL A 341 -1.64 6.87 17.77
N PRO A 342 -1.50 7.82 16.82
CA PRO A 342 -2.30 9.05 16.80
C PRO A 342 -3.74 8.76 16.40
N GLY A 343 -4.59 8.42 17.37
CA GLY A 343 -5.97 8.04 17.13
C GLY A 343 -6.45 7.01 18.14
N MET A 344 -7.67 6.51 17.95
CA MET A 344 -8.25 5.45 18.78
C MET A 344 -8.13 4.12 18.04
N VAL A 345 -7.43 3.15 18.61
CA VAL A 345 -7.42 1.75 18.16
C VAL A 345 -8.47 0.97 18.93
N TYR A 346 -9.22 0.12 18.26
CA TYR A 346 -10.26 -0.69 18.89
C TYR A 346 -10.37 -2.09 18.29
N LEU A 347 -10.85 -3.01 19.12
CA LEU A 347 -11.49 -4.24 18.69
C LEU A 347 -12.96 -4.13 19.07
N LEU A 348 -13.85 -4.40 18.13
CA LEU A 348 -15.28 -4.47 18.42
C LEU A 348 -15.86 -5.76 17.87
N GLN A 349 -16.86 -6.28 18.55
CA GLN A 349 -17.72 -7.35 18.11
C GLN A 349 -19.00 -6.71 17.60
N ALA A 350 -19.34 -6.95 16.35
CA ALA A 350 -20.57 -6.44 15.76
C ALA A 350 -21.66 -7.52 15.80
N PHE A 351 -22.93 -7.14 15.87
CA PHE A 351 -24.06 -8.07 15.94
C PHE A 351 -25.07 -7.88 14.80
N PRO A 352 -25.87 -8.92 14.48
CA PRO A 352 -26.83 -8.87 13.37
C PRO A 352 -27.95 -7.84 13.49
N ASP A 353 -28.24 -7.37 14.70
CA ASP A 353 -29.20 -6.29 14.98
C ASP A 353 -28.59 -4.88 14.83
N HIS A 354 -27.33 -4.79 14.38
CA HIS A 354 -26.55 -3.56 14.18
C HIS A 354 -26.00 -2.92 15.46
N THR A 355 -25.99 -3.66 16.56
CA THR A 355 -25.29 -3.27 17.80
C THR A 355 -23.82 -3.68 17.76
N HIS A 356 -22.97 -3.00 18.55
CA HIS A 356 -21.52 -3.13 18.55
C HIS A 356 -20.95 -3.17 19.97
N LYS A 357 -20.49 -4.34 20.40
CA LYS A 357 -19.76 -4.46 21.65
C LYS A 357 -18.27 -4.24 21.43
N PHE A 358 -17.74 -3.13 21.93
CA PHE A 358 -16.30 -2.94 21.99
C PHE A 358 -15.67 -3.99 22.92
N LEU A 359 -14.75 -4.79 22.37
CA LEU A 359 -13.97 -5.79 23.11
C LEU A 359 -12.67 -5.22 23.64
N PHE A 360 -12.14 -4.20 22.96
CA PHE A 360 -10.95 -3.47 23.36
C PHE A 360 -10.99 -2.05 22.80
N VAL A 361 -10.59 -1.07 23.60
CA VAL A 361 -10.42 0.32 23.17
C VAL A 361 -9.14 0.86 23.79
N SER A 362 -8.25 1.40 22.96
CA SER A 362 -7.03 2.08 23.44
C SER A 362 -7.36 3.41 24.12
N ASP A 363 -6.51 3.87 25.03
CA ASP A 363 -6.61 5.18 25.68
C ASP A 363 -6.66 6.40 24.73
N GLY A 364 -6.25 6.23 23.45
CA GLY A 364 -6.34 7.28 22.42
C GLY A 364 -7.75 7.82 22.15
N CYS A 365 -8.81 7.12 22.61
CA CYS A 365 -10.19 7.61 22.58
C CYS A 365 -10.39 8.90 23.40
N LYS A 366 -9.65 9.08 24.51
CA LYS A 366 -9.74 10.27 25.37
C LYS A 366 -9.34 11.53 24.61
N SER A 367 -8.26 11.47 23.85
CA SER A 367 -7.77 12.59 23.03
C SER A 367 -8.61 12.85 21.78
N LEU A 368 -9.12 11.80 21.13
CA LEU A 368 -9.83 11.92 19.85
C LEU A 368 -11.31 12.31 20.03
N MET A 369 -11.97 11.73 21.04
CA MET A 369 -13.42 11.81 21.22
C MET A 369 -13.84 12.38 22.59
N GLY A 370 -12.92 12.52 23.54
CA GLY A 370 -13.20 13.07 24.88
C GLY A 370 -13.85 12.08 25.86
N LEU A 371 -13.82 10.77 25.57
CA LEU A 371 -14.43 9.70 26.37
C LEU A 371 -13.36 8.74 26.92
N ASN A 372 -13.61 8.11 28.07
CA ASN A 372 -12.71 7.08 28.62
C ASN A 372 -12.97 5.70 27.99
N PRO A 373 -11.95 4.80 27.88
CA PRO A 373 -12.14 3.47 27.30
C PRO A 373 -13.24 2.66 28.00
N GLU A 374 -13.29 2.70 29.33
CA GLU A 374 -14.28 1.99 30.14
C GLU A 374 -15.71 2.44 29.83
N GLU A 375 -15.93 3.73 29.54
CA GLU A 375 -17.24 4.28 29.18
C GLU A 375 -17.71 3.75 27.82
N ILE A 376 -16.79 3.63 26.85
CA ILE A 376 -17.06 3.10 25.52
C ILE A 376 -17.29 1.59 25.57
N LEU A 377 -16.51 0.85 26.38
CA LEU A 377 -16.66 -0.59 26.57
C LEU A 377 -17.97 -0.98 27.25
N GLN A 378 -18.52 -0.11 28.11
CA GLN A 378 -19.77 -0.35 28.83
C GLN A 378 -21.02 0.09 28.05
N ASN A 379 -20.91 1.09 27.17
CA ASN A 379 -22.05 1.63 26.43
C ASN A 379 -21.66 2.10 25.02
N GLU A 380 -22.09 1.33 24.02
CA GLU A 380 -21.84 1.56 22.60
C GLU A 380 -22.44 2.87 22.06
N GLU A 381 -23.59 3.33 22.60
CA GLU A 381 -24.26 4.55 22.13
C GLU A 381 -23.44 5.82 22.39
N SER A 382 -22.37 5.73 23.18
CA SER A 382 -21.53 6.87 23.56
C SER A 382 -20.84 7.50 22.34
N ILE A 383 -20.44 6.71 21.34
CA ILE A 383 -19.82 7.20 20.09
C ILE A 383 -20.89 7.71 19.12
N ASP A 384 -22.01 7.00 19.01
CA ASP A 384 -23.11 7.34 18.11
C ASP A 384 -23.73 8.73 18.35
N ARG A 385 -23.67 9.20 19.60
CA ARG A 385 -24.12 10.55 19.98
C ARG A 385 -23.21 11.66 19.45
N LEU A 386 -21.93 11.36 19.20
CA LEU A 386 -20.97 12.33 18.68
C LEU A 386 -21.02 12.44 17.16
N ILE A 387 -21.52 11.44 16.44
CA ILE A 387 -21.57 11.47 14.96
C ILE A 387 -22.52 12.56 14.45
N HIS A 388 -22.07 13.36 13.48
CA HIS A 388 -22.87 14.42 12.85
C HIS A 388 -24.12 13.83 12.17
N PRO A 389 -25.32 14.41 12.36
CA PRO A 389 -26.59 13.84 11.88
C PRO A 389 -26.62 13.46 10.38
N ASP A 390 -26.10 14.33 9.51
CA ASP A 390 -26.08 14.10 8.07
C ASP A 390 -25.23 12.89 7.63
N ASP A 391 -24.22 12.50 8.42
CA ASP A 391 -23.26 11.44 8.06
C ASP A 391 -23.65 10.09 8.69
N LYS A 392 -24.56 10.09 9.67
CA LYS A 392 -25.01 8.89 10.40
C LYS A 392 -25.48 7.78 9.46
N GLN A 393 -26.36 8.12 8.51
CA GLN A 393 -26.92 7.13 7.61
C GLN A 393 -25.84 6.49 6.72
N VAL A 394 -24.87 7.28 6.25
CA VAL A 394 -23.77 6.79 5.41
C VAL A 394 -22.86 5.84 6.19
N ILE A 395 -22.59 6.14 7.47
CA ILE A 395 -21.80 5.27 8.34
C ILE A 395 -22.56 4.00 8.65
N TYR A 396 -23.84 4.09 9.05
CA TYR A 396 -24.65 2.92 9.35
C TYR A 396 -24.80 2.01 8.13
N ASP A 397 -24.88 2.57 6.92
CA ASP A 397 -24.91 1.79 5.69
C ASP A 397 -23.54 1.14 5.40
N ALA A 398 -22.43 1.88 5.59
CA ALA A 398 -21.07 1.38 5.40
C ALA A 398 -20.70 0.28 6.42
N ASP A 399 -21.10 0.47 7.67
CA ASP A 399 -20.91 -0.44 8.79
C ASP A 399 -21.79 -1.70 8.64
N ARG A 400 -23.07 -1.52 8.29
CA ARG A 400 -23.97 -2.63 7.92
C ARG A 400 -23.41 -3.43 6.75
N GLN A 401 -22.88 -2.77 5.73
CA GLN A 401 -22.27 -3.47 4.60
C GLN A 401 -20.98 -4.17 5.00
N ALA A 402 -20.13 -3.54 5.81
CA ALA A 402 -18.93 -4.17 6.33
C ALA A 402 -19.30 -5.45 7.09
N PHE A 403 -20.25 -5.36 8.02
CA PHE A 403 -20.78 -6.46 8.80
C PHE A 403 -21.36 -7.61 7.96
N LEU A 404 -22.33 -7.30 7.09
CA LEU A 404 -23.05 -8.29 6.27
C LEU A 404 -22.15 -8.93 5.22
N ASN A 405 -21.22 -8.16 4.64
CA ASN A 405 -20.41 -8.61 3.50
C ASN A 405 -19.02 -9.09 3.90
N ASP A 406 -18.67 -9.05 5.18
CA ASP A 406 -17.35 -9.40 5.70
C ASP A 406 -16.21 -8.63 5.02
N SER A 407 -16.45 -7.36 4.75
CA SER A 407 -15.57 -6.47 4.01
C SER A 407 -15.09 -5.33 4.90
N LYS A 408 -13.85 -4.86 4.71
CA LYS A 408 -13.27 -3.73 5.45
C LYS A 408 -14.28 -2.58 5.65
N PHE A 409 -14.55 -2.22 6.90
CA PHE A 409 -15.22 -0.99 7.24
C PHE A 409 -14.28 0.16 6.91
N GLU A 410 -14.77 1.12 6.13
CA GLU A 410 -14.02 2.31 5.80
C GLU A 410 -15.00 3.46 5.60
N ALA A 411 -14.88 4.49 6.42
CA ALA A 411 -15.78 5.64 6.36
C ALA A 411 -15.04 6.93 6.68
N TYR A 412 -15.45 7.99 5.99
CA TYR A 412 -15.11 9.37 6.31
C TYR A 412 -16.35 10.06 6.81
N PHE A 413 -16.32 10.57 8.03
CA PHE A 413 -17.50 11.18 8.62
C PHE A 413 -17.16 12.25 9.63
N ARG A 414 -18.12 13.11 9.94
CA ARG A 414 -17.95 14.18 10.92
C ARG A 414 -18.41 13.74 12.30
N ILE A 415 -17.66 14.12 13.33
CA ILE A 415 -18.11 14.06 14.73
C ILE A 415 -18.21 15.47 15.32
N ILE A 416 -19.09 15.66 16.29
CA ILE A 416 -19.32 16.87 17.07
C ILE A 416 -18.97 16.54 18.52
N LEU A 417 -17.89 17.16 19.03
CA LEU A 417 -17.44 16.96 20.40
C LEU A 417 -18.38 17.66 21.40
N PRO A 418 -18.38 17.28 22.70
CA PRO A 418 -19.23 17.92 23.72
C PRO A 418 -19.03 19.44 23.87
N ASN A 419 -17.88 19.97 23.42
CA ASN A 419 -17.56 21.39 23.39
C ASN A 419 -18.10 22.13 22.14
N GLY A 420 -18.73 21.42 21.20
CA GLY A 420 -19.34 21.97 19.96
C GLY A 420 -18.44 21.97 18.72
N GLU A 421 -17.21 21.47 18.78
CA GLU A 421 -16.27 21.42 17.65
C GLU A 421 -16.56 20.25 16.69
N THR A 422 -16.54 20.50 15.38
CA THR A 422 -16.76 19.48 14.33
C THR A 422 -15.45 19.01 13.70
N LYS A 423 -15.18 17.70 13.68
CA LYS A 423 -13.97 17.08 13.09
C LYS A 423 -14.33 16.03 12.05
N TRP A 424 -13.57 15.92 10.95
CA TRP A 424 -13.66 14.76 10.05
C TRP A 424 -12.79 13.64 10.60
N ILE A 425 -13.39 12.47 10.76
CA ILE A 425 -12.76 11.24 11.18
C ILE A 425 -12.68 10.32 9.98
N TYR A 426 -11.51 9.75 9.78
CA TYR A 426 -11.36 8.55 8.97
C TYR A 426 -11.35 7.36 9.91
N GLY A 427 -12.34 6.51 9.74
CA GLY A 427 -12.45 5.23 10.42
C GLY A 427 -12.20 4.12 9.45
N THR A 428 -11.35 3.18 9.86
CA THR A 428 -11.25 1.93 9.15
C THR A 428 -11.13 0.76 10.09
N SER A 429 -11.76 -0.35 9.74
CA SER A 429 -11.70 -1.58 10.51
C SER A 429 -11.73 -2.76 9.58
N ASP A 430 -10.86 -3.72 9.82
CA ASP A 430 -10.90 -5.01 9.15
C ASP A 430 -11.50 -6.04 10.10
N ARG A 431 -12.48 -6.79 9.60
CA ARG A 431 -12.92 -8.00 10.29
C ARG A 431 -11.72 -8.91 10.37
N LEU A 432 -11.38 -9.28 11.60
CA LEU A 432 -10.32 -10.23 11.82
C LEU A 432 -10.82 -11.55 11.23
N LYS A 433 -10.26 -11.92 10.08
CA LYS A 433 -10.62 -13.10 9.25
C LYS A 433 -10.68 -14.40 10.04
N LYS A 434 -10.12 -14.39 11.24
CA LYS A 434 -10.00 -15.51 12.15
C LYS A 434 -11.17 -15.67 13.13
N TYR A 435 -11.99 -14.64 13.31
CA TYR A 435 -13.21 -14.61 14.14
C TYR A 435 -14.43 -14.20 13.30
N LYS A 436 -14.61 -14.80 12.11
CA LYS A 436 -15.72 -14.43 11.21
C LYS A 436 -17.09 -14.59 11.88
N ARG A 437 -17.34 -15.69 12.62
CA ARG A 437 -18.63 -15.92 13.28
C ARG A 437 -19.01 -14.86 14.31
N ASP A 438 -18.06 -14.50 15.17
CA ASP A 438 -18.27 -13.48 16.19
C ASP A 438 -18.29 -12.07 15.63
N SER A 439 -17.88 -11.87 14.38
CA SER A 439 -17.79 -10.56 13.75
C SER A 439 -16.92 -9.59 14.53
N ILE A 440 -15.69 -10.01 14.85
CA ILE A 440 -14.72 -9.17 15.54
C ILE A 440 -13.92 -8.35 14.53
N TRP A 441 -13.98 -7.03 14.67
CA TRP A 441 -13.36 -6.03 13.82
C TRP A 441 -12.22 -5.35 14.56
N ALA A 442 -11.05 -5.29 13.92
CA ALA A 442 -9.92 -4.51 14.40
C ALA A 442 -9.80 -3.24 13.55
N GLY A 443 -9.84 -2.09 14.20
CA GLY A 443 -9.86 -0.83 13.50
C GLY A 443 -9.18 0.29 14.23
N PHE A 444 -9.07 1.41 13.54
CA PHE A 444 -8.64 2.65 14.14
C PHE A 444 -9.44 3.83 13.59
N PHE A 445 -9.63 4.83 14.44
CA PHE A 445 -10.11 6.15 14.08
C PHE A 445 -8.96 7.14 14.16
N VAL A 446 -8.78 7.94 13.10
CA VAL A 446 -7.81 9.05 13.06
C VAL A 446 -8.49 10.34 12.59
N ASP A 447 -7.99 11.49 13.04
CA ASP A 447 -8.46 12.80 12.60
C ASP A 447 -8.01 13.04 11.13
N PHE A 448 -8.96 13.26 10.23
CA PHE A 448 -8.79 13.38 8.78
C PHE A 448 -9.28 14.74 8.23
N THR A 449 -9.48 15.73 9.12
CA THR A 449 -10.01 17.06 8.80
C THR A 449 -9.17 17.83 7.77
N TYR A 450 -7.85 17.65 7.81
CA TYR A 450 -6.91 18.34 6.90
C TYR A 450 -6.96 17.81 5.45
N THR A 451 -7.25 16.53 5.22
CA THR A 451 -7.17 15.90 3.89
C THR A 451 -8.45 16.07 3.06
N LYS A 452 -9.64 16.00 3.67
CA LYS A 452 -10.91 16.30 2.98
C LYS A 452 -11.02 17.76 2.53
N GLN A 453 -10.26 18.67 3.15
CA GLN A 453 -10.11 20.05 2.67
C GLN A 453 -9.35 20.13 1.32
N LYS A 454 -8.57 19.11 0.92
CA LYS A 454 -7.86 19.01 -0.38
C LYS A 454 -8.56 18.11 -1.42
N GLU A 455 -9.33 17.11 -1.01
CA GLU A 455 -9.94 16.11 -1.91
C GLU A 455 -11.11 16.64 -2.77
N LYS A 456 -11.58 17.86 -2.49
CA LYS A 456 -12.52 18.60 -3.35
C LYS A 456 -11.92 18.96 -4.73
N GLU A 457 -10.68 18.57 -5.01
CA GLU A 457 -9.91 18.91 -6.22
C GLU A 457 -9.71 17.77 -7.26
N SER A 458 -10.10 16.47 -7.07
CA SER A 458 -9.70 15.36 -8.00
C SER A 458 -10.69 14.17 -8.23
N THR A 459 -11.49 14.18 -9.32
CA THR A 459 -12.45 13.10 -9.70
C THR A 459 -12.35 12.66 -11.18
N ILE A 460 -11.20 12.20 -11.71
CA ILE A 460 -11.02 11.97 -13.17
C ILE A 460 -10.66 10.53 -13.68
N HIS A 461 -10.35 9.49 -12.88
CA HIS A 461 -9.77 8.23 -13.46
C HIS A 461 -10.44 6.86 -13.15
N LEU A 462 -11.43 6.49 -13.96
CA LEU A 462 -12.12 5.18 -14.04
C LEU A 462 -11.68 4.45 -15.33
N ASN A 463 -11.02 3.24 -15.36
CA ASN A 463 -10.94 2.38 -16.59
C ASN A 463 -10.26 0.96 -16.59
N ARG A 464 -9.97 0.23 -15.50
CA ARG A 464 -9.06 -0.97 -15.56
C ARG A 464 -9.68 -2.40 -15.61
N TYR A 465 -10.81 -2.65 -16.29
CA TYR A 465 -11.63 -3.88 -16.09
C TYR A 465 -11.54 -5.05 -17.13
N LYS A 466 -10.84 -5.02 -18.29
CA LYS A 466 -11.08 -6.02 -19.39
C LYS A 466 -10.23 -7.33 -19.47
N THR A 467 -9.15 -7.51 -18.72
CA THR A 467 -8.15 -8.59 -19.00
C THR A 467 -8.38 -9.94 -18.29
N LEU A 468 -9.50 -10.16 -17.59
CA LEU A 468 -9.67 -11.35 -16.72
C LEU A 468 -10.44 -12.55 -17.34
N PHE A 469 -10.90 -12.52 -18.61
CA PHE A 469 -11.86 -13.52 -19.18
C PHE A 469 -11.26 -14.65 -20.06
N GLU A 470 -10.37 -14.39 -21.01
CA GLU A 470 -9.92 -15.42 -21.99
C GLU A 470 -8.91 -16.45 -21.45
N GLU A 471 -8.06 -16.06 -20.48
CA GLU A 471 -7.02 -16.95 -19.95
C GLU A 471 -7.51 -17.88 -18.82
N ASN A 472 -8.83 -18.02 -18.67
CA ASN A 472 -9.39 -18.87 -17.63
C ASN A 472 -9.13 -20.36 -17.96
N PRO A 473 -8.39 -21.11 -17.11
CA PRO A 473 -8.00 -22.49 -17.42
C PRO A 473 -9.15 -23.49 -17.37
N LEU A 474 -10.32 -23.10 -16.85
CA LEU A 474 -11.47 -23.99 -16.77
C LEU A 474 -12.31 -23.92 -18.06
N PRO A 475 -12.82 -25.05 -18.57
CA PRO A 475 -13.74 -25.11 -19.71
C PRO A 475 -14.91 -24.13 -19.55
N THR A 476 -14.86 -22.98 -20.22
CA THR A 476 -15.78 -21.84 -20.06
C THR A 476 -16.53 -21.52 -21.35
N LEU A 477 -17.80 -21.15 -21.25
CA LEU A 477 -18.70 -20.94 -22.37
C LEU A 477 -19.57 -19.70 -22.11
N GLN A 478 -19.62 -18.72 -23.00
CA GLN A 478 -20.54 -17.58 -22.95
C GLN A 478 -21.70 -17.70 -23.96
N TYR A 479 -22.88 -17.22 -23.57
CA TYR A 479 -24.10 -17.27 -24.37
C TYR A 479 -25.04 -16.09 -24.07
N ASP A 480 -25.96 -15.82 -25.00
CA ASP A 480 -26.96 -14.74 -24.86
C ASP A 480 -28.21 -15.18 -24.08
N ASN A 481 -29.15 -14.25 -23.90
CA ASN A 481 -30.43 -14.48 -23.23
C ASN A 481 -31.39 -15.42 -23.99
N GLU A 482 -31.08 -15.79 -25.23
CA GLU A 482 -31.83 -16.76 -26.03
C GLU A 482 -31.16 -18.15 -26.00
N GLY A 483 -29.99 -18.27 -25.34
CA GLY A 483 -29.25 -19.52 -25.19
C GLY A 483 -28.32 -19.83 -26.36
N ASN A 484 -28.05 -18.86 -27.23
CA ASN A 484 -27.12 -19.03 -28.33
C ASN A 484 -25.69 -18.84 -27.81
N ILE A 485 -24.82 -19.79 -28.15
CA ILE A 485 -23.43 -19.75 -27.73
C ILE A 485 -22.72 -18.62 -28.48
N LEU A 486 -22.31 -17.61 -27.73
CA LEU A 486 -21.64 -16.41 -28.23
C LEU A 486 -20.13 -16.59 -28.26
N ASP A 487 -19.61 -17.24 -27.23
CA ASP A 487 -18.19 -17.47 -27.11
C ASP A 487 -17.90 -18.74 -26.29
N ALA A 488 -16.73 -19.34 -26.48
CA ALA A 488 -16.28 -20.47 -25.70
C ALA A 488 -14.77 -20.34 -25.55
N ASN A 489 -14.27 -20.43 -24.32
CA ASN A 489 -12.84 -20.41 -24.11
C ASN A 489 -12.19 -21.71 -24.59
N ASN A 490 -10.88 -21.66 -24.76
CA ASN A 490 -10.15 -22.73 -25.42
C ASN A 490 -10.18 -24.06 -24.64
N SER A 491 -10.20 -24.02 -23.31
CA SER A 491 -10.32 -25.23 -22.48
C SER A 491 -11.63 -26.01 -22.72
N PHE A 492 -12.71 -25.35 -23.12
CA PHE A 492 -14.00 -26.00 -23.40
C PHE A 492 -14.01 -26.76 -24.72
N ILE A 493 -13.38 -26.18 -25.73
CA ILE A 493 -13.32 -26.71 -27.10
C ILE A 493 -12.48 -27.99 -27.15
N GLU A 494 -11.36 -28.02 -26.42
CA GLU A 494 -10.47 -29.19 -26.36
C GLU A 494 -11.11 -30.37 -25.61
N LYS A 495 -11.84 -30.11 -24.52
CA LYS A 495 -12.35 -31.17 -23.64
C LYS A 495 -13.45 -32.03 -24.28
N ILE A 496 -14.22 -31.46 -25.19
CA ILE A 496 -15.28 -32.17 -25.94
C ILE A 496 -14.78 -32.74 -27.28
N ASP A 497 -13.47 -32.62 -27.53
CA ASP A 497 -12.75 -33.18 -28.68
C ASP A 497 -13.31 -32.71 -30.03
N LEU A 498 -13.63 -31.41 -30.10
CA LEU A 498 -14.17 -30.77 -31.29
C LEU A 498 -13.04 -30.17 -32.13
N THR A 499 -12.81 -30.73 -33.32
CA THR A 499 -11.80 -30.20 -34.27
C THR A 499 -12.31 -29.01 -35.08
N ASP A 500 -13.61 -28.69 -34.99
CA ASP A 500 -14.26 -27.66 -35.80
C ASP A 500 -15.24 -26.82 -34.95
N THR A 501 -14.74 -25.68 -34.46
CA THR A 501 -15.44 -24.70 -33.62
C THR A 501 -16.60 -23.99 -34.32
N SER A 502 -16.58 -23.97 -35.65
CA SER A 502 -17.69 -23.42 -36.45
C SER A 502 -18.98 -24.25 -36.33
N LYS A 503 -18.88 -25.46 -35.76
CA LYS A 503 -20.03 -26.30 -35.42
C LYS A 503 -20.58 -26.07 -34.01
N LEU A 504 -20.03 -25.13 -33.23
CA LEU A 504 -20.39 -24.83 -31.85
C LEU A 504 -20.91 -23.38 -31.69
N LEU A 505 -20.21 -22.39 -32.26
CA LEU A 505 -20.56 -20.97 -32.16
C LEU A 505 -21.84 -20.65 -32.96
N GLY A 506 -22.76 -19.89 -32.34
CA GLY A 506 -24.06 -19.52 -32.92
C GLY A 506 -25.12 -20.62 -32.86
N LYS A 507 -24.83 -21.78 -32.26
CA LYS A 507 -25.83 -22.82 -31.99
C LYS A 507 -26.49 -22.63 -30.64
N ASN A 508 -27.73 -23.11 -30.52
CA ASN A 508 -28.47 -23.01 -29.27
C ASN A 508 -28.09 -24.14 -28.30
N ILE A 509 -27.69 -23.76 -27.09
CA ILE A 509 -27.19 -24.70 -26.08
C ILE A 509 -28.28 -25.66 -25.58
N PHE A 510 -29.55 -25.25 -25.58
CA PHE A 510 -30.67 -26.05 -25.09
C PHE A 510 -31.09 -27.17 -26.04
N GLU A 511 -30.80 -27.01 -27.33
CA GLU A 511 -30.98 -28.06 -28.34
C GLU A 511 -29.86 -29.10 -28.27
N LEU A 512 -28.64 -28.67 -27.87
CA LEU A 512 -27.47 -29.53 -27.76
C LEU A 512 -27.47 -30.44 -26.52
N VAL A 513 -28.05 -30.01 -25.40
CA VAL A 513 -28.09 -30.81 -24.15
C VAL A 513 -29.34 -31.69 -23.98
N GLY A 514 -30.33 -31.58 -24.87
CA GLY A 514 -31.53 -32.44 -24.86
C GLY A 514 -32.41 -32.27 -23.62
N ASP A 515 -32.93 -33.34 -23.03
CA ASP A 515 -33.74 -33.31 -21.78
C ASP A 515 -32.94 -33.72 -20.54
N ASN A 516 -31.60 -33.66 -20.61
CA ASN A 516 -30.72 -33.98 -19.48
C ASN A 516 -30.87 -32.92 -18.35
N PRO A 517 -30.82 -33.31 -17.06
CA PRO A 517 -30.95 -32.38 -15.93
C PRO A 517 -29.96 -31.21 -15.93
N ILE A 518 -28.80 -31.33 -16.59
CA ILE A 518 -27.85 -30.23 -16.80
C ILE A 518 -28.48 -29.02 -17.53
N LYS A 519 -29.55 -29.23 -18.32
CA LYS A 519 -30.31 -28.18 -19.01
C LYS A 519 -30.94 -27.18 -18.06
N ASN A 520 -31.34 -27.63 -16.87
CA ASN A 520 -31.94 -26.75 -15.88
C ASN A 520 -30.91 -25.73 -15.37
N ALA A 521 -29.64 -26.11 -15.21
CA ALA A 521 -28.57 -25.20 -14.83
C ALA A 521 -28.39 -24.05 -15.86
N TYR A 522 -28.49 -24.35 -17.15
CA TYR A 522 -28.44 -23.31 -18.17
C TYR A 522 -29.72 -22.45 -18.22
N ARG A 523 -30.92 -23.02 -18.01
CA ARG A 523 -32.17 -22.22 -17.98
C ARG A 523 -32.28 -21.34 -16.73
N ASP A 524 -31.82 -21.86 -15.60
CA ASP A 524 -31.76 -21.12 -14.35
C ASP A 524 -30.77 -19.95 -14.47
N SER A 525 -29.66 -20.13 -15.20
CA SER A 525 -28.75 -19.00 -15.47
C SER A 525 -29.39 -17.84 -16.23
N ILE A 526 -30.33 -18.10 -17.15
CA ILE A 526 -30.99 -17.06 -17.97
C ILE A 526 -32.19 -16.45 -17.24
N SER A 527 -32.96 -17.27 -16.52
CA SER A 527 -34.16 -16.81 -15.82
C SER A 527 -33.86 -16.19 -14.45
N LYS A 528 -32.78 -16.62 -13.79
CA LYS A 528 -32.42 -16.25 -12.41
C LYS A 528 -31.00 -15.68 -12.27
N GLY A 529 -30.19 -15.71 -13.33
CA GLY A 529 -28.83 -15.19 -13.33
C GLY A 529 -27.73 -16.17 -12.89
N TYR A 530 -28.06 -17.39 -12.43
CA TYR A 530 -27.09 -18.45 -12.05
C TYR A 530 -27.64 -19.88 -12.16
N GLY A 531 -26.79 -20.91 -12.38
CA GLY A 531 -27.16 -22.33 -12.31
C GLY A 531 -25.99 -23.32 -12.11
N PHE A 532 -26.27 -24.50 -11.54
CA PHE A 532 -25.26 -25.51 -11.14
C PHE A 532 -25.72 -26.95 -11.39
N TYR A 533 -24.78 -27.87 -11.67
CA TYR A 533 -25.05 -29.31 -11.82
C TYR A 533 -23.82 -30.18 -11.49
N GLU A 534 -23.99 -31.27 -10.73
CA GLU A 534 -22.97 -32.31 -10.55
C GLU A 534 -23.59 -33.71 -10.62
N GLY A 535 -23.07 -34.54 -11.52
CA GLY A 535 -23.60 -35.88 -11.75
C GLY A 535 -23.22 -36.47 -13.10
N PRO A 536 -23.69 -37.69 -13.39
CA PRO A 536 -23.37 -38.36 -14.64
C PRO A 536 -23.99 -37.64 -15.85
N TYR A 537 -23.16 -37.22 -16.79
CA TYR A 537 -23.54 -36.58 -18.05
C TYR A 537 -22.86 -37.25 -19.25
N ILE A 538 -23.62 -37.44 -20.32
CA ILE A 538 -23.13 -38.06 -21.55
C ILE A 538 -23.02 -37.00 -22.62
N SER A 539 -21.82 -36.75 -23.14
CA SER A 539 -21.58 -35.71 -24.15
C SER A 539 -22.22 -36.06 -25.49
N VAL A 540 -22.90 -35.10 -26.12
CA VAL A 540 -23.54 -35.31 -27.43
C VAL A 540 -22.54 -35.32 -28.59
N PHE A 541 -21.34 -34.76 -28.37
CA PHE A 541 -20.30 -34.64 -29.39
C PHE A 541 -19.45 -35.90 -29.53
N ASN A 542 -19.10 -36.56 -28.42
CA ASN A 542 -18.25 -37.75 -28.42
C ASN A 542 -18.90 -38.99 -27.75
N ARG A 543 -20.14 -38.86 -27.24
CA ARG A 543 -20.97 -39.95 -26.67
C ARG A 543 -20.38 -40.68 -25.46
N LYS A 544 -19.43 -40.06 -24.76
CA LYS A 544 -18.80 -40.62 -23.57
C LYS A 544 -19.55 -40.20 -22.30
N LEU A 545 -19.74 -41.14 -21.37
CA LEU A 545 -20.25 -40.87 -20.02
C LEU A 545 -19.13 -40.27 -19.18
N PHE A 546 -19.44 -39.13 -18.61
CA PHE A 546 -18.61 -38.36 -17.72
C PHE A 546 -19.37 -38.18 -16.41
N HIS A 547 -18.69 -38.06 -15.29
CA HIS A 547 -19.34 -37.56 -14.08
C HIS A 547 -18.92 -36.10 -14.00
N LEU A 548 -19.79 -35.20 -14.44
CA LEU A 548 -19.43 -33.80 -14.64
C LEU A 548 -19.93 -32.91 -13.52
N ARG A 549 -19.19 -31.81 -13.30
CA ARG A 549 -19.59 -30.66 -12.50
C ARG A 549 -19.65 -29.41 -13.39
N LEU A 550 -20.71 -28.61 -13.29
CA LEU A 550 -20.98 -27.42 -14.12
C LEU A 550 -21.47 -26.23 -13.27
N ASN A 551 -20.99 -25.01 -13.57
CA ASN A 551 -21.39 -23.74 -12.96
C ASN A 551 -21.67 -22.65 -14.01
N ALA A 552 -22.82 -21.96 -13.99
CA ALA A 552 -23.23 -20.95 -14.98
C ALA A 552 -23.77 -19.66 -14.35
N LYS A 553 -23.49 -18.46 -14.91
CA LYS A 553 -23.83 -17.15 -14.32
C LYS A 553 -23.99 -15.99 -15.33
N GLU A 554 -24.76 -14.97 -14.99
CA GLU A 554 -24.92 -13.73 -15.77
C GLU A 554 -23.71 -12.79 -15.62
N ILE A 555 -23.28 -12.16 -16.72
CA ILE A 555 -22.12 -11.25 -16.77
C ILE A 555 -22.48 -9.82 -17.22
N GLU A 556 -23.59 -9.63 -17.94
CA GLU A 556 -24.16 -8.30 -18.27
C GLU A 556 -25.70 -8.39 -18.28
N LYS A 557 -26.35 -7.47 -17.53
CA LYS A 557 -27.77 -7.57 -17.15
C LYS A 557 -28.72 -7.69 -18.36
N GLY A 558 -29.39 -8.83 -18.48
CA GLY A 558 -30.36 -9.17 -19.53
C GLY A 558 -29.75 -9.48 -20.89
N LYS A 559 -28.42 -9.56 -21.01
CA LYS A 559 -27.72 -9.67 -22.30
C LYS A 559 -26.75 -10.85 -22.43
N TYR A 560 -25.87 -11.10 -21.46
CA TYR A 560 -24.79 -12.09 -21.61
C TYR A 560 -24.58 -12.95 -20.35
N TYR A 561 -24.28 -14.24 -20.55
CA TYR A 561 -24.14 -15.28 -19.52
C TYR A 561 -22.91 -16.17 -19.79
N GLN A 562 -22.35 -16.82 -18.76
CA GLN A 562 -21.10 -17.58 -18.80
C GLN A 562 -21.15 -18.85 -17.93
N ALA A 563 -20.74 -20.01 -18.45
CA ALA A 563 -20.72 -21.32 -17.78
C ALA A 563 -19.35 -22.01 -17.79
N ILE A 564 -19.05 -22.86 -16.80
CA ILE A 564 -17.75 -23.51 -16.53
C ILE A 564 -17.90 -25.00 -16.14
N LEU A 565 -17.10 -25.97 -16.69
CA LEU A 565 -17.30 -27.44 -16.54
C LEU A 565 -16.05 -28.31 -16.13
N GLU A 566 -16.23 -29.46 -15.43
CA GLU A 566 -15.19 -30.39 -14.88
C GLU A 566 -15.63 -31.90 -14.78
N ASP A 567 -14.76 -32.96 -14.68
CA ASP A 567 -15.04 -34.44 -14.82
C ASP A 567 -14.44 -35.42 -13.73
N ILE A 568 -15.16 -36.49 -13.23
CA ILE A 568 -14.81 -37.40 -12.06
C ILE A 568 -15.17 -38.96 -12.19
N SER A 569 -14.83 -39.86 -11.22
CA SER A 569 -15.02 -41.37 -11.25
C SER A 569 -15.82 -42.05 -10.08
N GLU A 570 -16.39 -43.27 -10.23
CA GLU A 570 -17.48 -43.88 -9.38
C GLU A 570 -17.08 -44.82 -8.19
N GLN A 571 -16.15 -45.76 -8.30
CA GLN A 571 -15.75 -46.61 -7.13
C GLN A 571 -14.85 -45.83 -6.14
N GLU A 572 -14.12 -44.85 -6.66
CA GLU A 572 -13.48 -43.73 -5.94
C GLU A 572 -14.49 -42.79 -5.25
N PHE A 573 -15.78 -42.99 -5.44
CA PHE A 573 -16.81 -42.17 -4.79
C PHE A 573 -17.39 -42.83 -3.52
N VAL A 574 -17.14 -44.12 -3.21
CA VAL A 574 -17.75 -44.78 -2.01
C VAL A 574 -16.74 -45.32 -0.99
N HIS A 575 -15.74 -46.14 -1.36
CA HIS A 575 -14.71 -46.63 -0.41
C HIS A 575 -13.72 -45.52 -0.01
N ASN A 576 -13.39 -44.67 -0.99
CA ASN A 576 -12.73 -43.38 -0.79
C ASN A 576 -13.50 -42.58 0.25
N THR A 577 -14.83 -42.56 0.24
CA THR A 577 -15.62 -41.72 1.15
C THR A 577 -15.39 -42.19 2.61
N VAL A 578 -15.38 -43.50 2.94
CA VAL A 578 -15.10 -43.97 4.33
C VAL A 578 -13.64 -43.88 4.78
N SER A 579 -12.70 -44.38 3.98
CA SER A 579 -11.26 -44.24 4.32
C SER A 579 -10.79 -42.78 4.18
N LYS A 580 -11.38 -41.94 3.31
CA LYS A 580 -11.21 -40.48 3.36
C LYS A 580 -11.74 -39.94 4.69
N LEU A 581 -12.79 -40.41 5.35
CA LEU A 581 -13.10 -39.76 6.65
C LEU A 581 -12.06 -40.02 7.71
N THR A 582 -11.30 -41.10 7.62
CA THR A 582 -10.27 -41.38 8.63
C THR A 582 -8.92 -40.81 8.17
N GLU A 583 -8.68 -40.76 6.85
CA GLU A 583 -7.44 -40.32 6.20
C GLU A 583 -7.50 -38.85 5.73
N ASN A 584 -8.59 -38.39 5.12
CA ASN A 584 -8.90 -36.98 4.83
C ASN A 584 -9.21 -36.15 6.09
N THR A 585 -9.83 -36.68 7.13
CA THR A 585 -9.98 -35.87 8.36
C THR A 585 -8.67 -35.68 9.13
N SER A 586 -7.61 -36.41 8.77
CA SER A 586 -6.25 -36.13 9.26
C SER A 586 -5.50 -35.09 8.42
N LYS A 587 -6.10 -34.67 7.29
CA LYS A 587 -5.62 -33.61 6.38
C LYS A 587 -6.41 -32.31 6.53
N TYR A 588 -7.71 -32.41 6.77
CA TYR A 588 -8.59 -31.26 6.93
C TYR A 588 -8.65 -30.83 8.38
N SER A 589 -8.80 -29.53 8.55
CA SER A 589 -8.65 -28.85 9.80
C SER A 589 -9.54 -27.60 9.72
N GLY A 590 -10.37 -27.30 10.72
CA GLY A 590 -11.39 -26.24 10.55
C GLY A 590 -12.78 -26.74 10.14
N GLN A 591 -13.58 -25.82 9.59
CA GLN A 591 -14.97 -26.05 9.18
C GLN A 591 -15.13 -27.20 8.17
N GLU A 592 -14.17 -27.34 7.25
CA GLU A 592 -14.15 -28.40 6.24
C GLU A 592 -14.05 -29.81 6.84
N TYR A 593 -13.47 -29.95 8.03
CA TYR A 593 -13.45 -31.24 8.72
C TYR A 593 -14.85 -31.65 9.19
N PHE A 594 -15.65 -30.71 9.70
CA PHE A 594 -17.01 -30.99 10.21
C PHE A 594 -18.00 -31.29 9.07
N ASP A 595 -17.94 -30.53 7.97
CA ASP A 595 -18.77 -30.71 6.77
C ASP A 595 -18.56 -32.04 6.07
N GLN A 596 -17.29 -32.44 5.91
CA GLN A 596 -16.97 -33.73 5.33
C GLN A 596 -17.38 -34.89 6.24
N LEU A 597 -17.36 -34.69 7.56
CA LEU A 597 -17.73 -35.70 8.53
C LEU A 597 -19.25 -35.93 8.58
N THR A 598 -20.07 -34.87 8.62
CA THR A 598 -21.54 -35.00 8.68
C THR A 598 -22.14 -35.49 7.37
N GLN A 599 -21.66 -34.98 6.23
CA GLN A 599 -22.16 -35.36 4.91
C GLN A 599 -21.98 -36.85 4.69
N LEU A 600 -20.82 -37.32 5.11
CA LEU A 600 -20.54 -38.70 4.99
C LEU A 600 -21.32 -39.56 5.96
N LEU A 601 -21.37 -39.20 7.24
CA LEU A 601 -22.07 -40.02 8.25
C LEU A 601 -23.54 -40.21 7.81
N SER A 602 -24.15 -39.19 7.20
CA SER A 602 -25.46 -39.28 6.54
C SER A 602 -25.45 -40.24 5.35
N GLU A 603 -24.52 -40.12 4.42
CA GLU A 603 -24.47 -40.97 3.22
C GLU A 603 -24.16 -42.45 3.53
N LYS A 604 -23.35 -42.73 4.57
CA LYS A 604 -22.87 -44.09 4.88
C LYS A 604 -23.74 -44.87 5.85
N LEU A 605 -24.42 -44.17 6.74
CA LEU A 605 -25.38 -44.77 7.66
C LEU A 605 -26.82 -44.73 7.10
N ASP A 606 -26.97 -44.27 5.84
CA ASP A 606 -28.24 -44.11 5.11
C ASP A 606 -29.21 -43.16 5.83
N ILE A 607 -28.70 -42.12 6.51
CA ILE A 607 -29.48 -41.29 7.44
C ILE A 607 -29.91 -40.00 6.80
N ASN A 608 -31.18 -39.66 6.95
CA ASN A 608 -31.76 -38.45 6.38
C ASN A 608 -31.26 -37.16 7.03
N HIS A 609 -30.76 -37.16 8.26
CA HIS A 609 -30.28 -35.95 8.93
C HIS A 609 -29.04 -36.23 9.79
N CYS A 610 -28.01 -35.39 9.68
CA CYS A 610 -26.78 -35.47 10.47
C CYS A 610 -26.21 -34.07 10.68
N PHE A 611 -25.98 -33.62 11.91
CA PHE A 611 -25.32 -32.33 12.16
C PHE A 611 -24.32 -32.34 13.31
N ILE A 612 -23.37 -31.41 13.28
CA ILE A 612 -22.47 -31.03 14.37
C ILE A 612 -22.81 -29.58 14.73
N ALA A 613 -22.94 -29.26 16.01
CA ALA A 613 -23.19 -27.90 16.48
C ALA A 613 -22.22 -27.49 17.60
N GLU A 614 -21.91 -26.20 17.68
CA GLU A 614 -21.10 -25.55 18.72
C GLU A 614 -22.03 -24.74 19.62
N ILE A 615 -21.80 -24.78 20.92
CA ILE A 615 -22.64 -24.06 21.88
C ILE A 615 -22.17 -22.61 21.95
N ARG A 616 -23.09 -21.65 21.79
CA ARG A 616 -22.77 -20.22 21.92
C ARG A 616 -22.52 -19.84 23.38
N GLU A 617 -21.86 -18.71 23.61
CA GLU A 617 -21.55 -18.21 24.97
C GLU A 617 -22.79 -18.00 25.86
N ASP A 618 -23.99 -17.88 25.26
CA ASP A 618 -25.26 -17.77 25.98
C ASP A 618 -25.72 -19.08 26.66
N GLY A 619 -25.13 -20.22 26.29
CA GLY A 619 -25.43 -21.55 26.83
C GLY A 619 -26.81 -22.12 26.51
N HIS A 620 -27.63 -21.39 25.74
CA HIS A 620 -29.03 -21.72 25.44
C HIS A 620 -29.25 -22.00 23.94
N THR A 621 -28.36 -21.51 23.08
CA THR A 621 -28.39 -21.75 21.65
C THR A 621 -27.12 -22.45 21.18
N ALA A 622 -27.27 -23.29 20.16
CA ALA A 622 -26.15 -23.94 19.48
C ALA A 622 -26.12 -23.49 18.01
N GLU A 623 -24.97 -23.01 17.57
CA GLU A 623 -24.73 -22.76 16.15
C GLU A 623 -24.37 -24.08 15.49
N VAL A 624 -25.22 -24.55 14.57
CA VAL A 624 -24.91 -25.75 13.81
C VAL A 624 -23.69 -25.46 12.94
N LEU A 625 -22.59 -26.13 13.23
CA LEU A 625 -21.34 -26.03 12.50
C LEU A 625 -21.44 -26.71 11.15
N SER A 626 -22.21 -27.78 11.08
CA SER A 626 -22.36 -28.53 9.86
C SER A 626 -23.64 -29.32 9.93
N TYR A 627 -24.49 -29.24 8.93
CA TYR A 627 -25.70 -30.03 8.84
C TYR A 627 -25.79 -30.70 7.48
N THR A 628 -26.23 -31.95 7.47
CA THR A 628 -26.52 -32.73 6.28
C THR A 628 -27.94 -33.25 6.36
N ARG A 629 -28.73 -33.01 5.32
CA ARG A 629 -30.05 -33.58 5.11
C ARG A 629 -30.09 -34.39 3.81
N ASN A 630 -30.56 -35.63 3.87
CA ASN A 630 -30.66 -36.59 2.76
C ASN A 630 -29.34 -36.72 1.98
N GLY A 631 -28.22 -36.81 2.70
CA GLY A 631 -26.87 -36.92 2.12
C GLY A 631 -26.29 -35.62 1.55
N LYS A 632 -26.98 -34.48 1.69
CA LYS A 632 -26.49 -33.16 1.23
C LYS A 632 -26.33 -32.19 2.38
N ILE A 633 -25.20 -31.49 2.43
CA ILE A 633 -24.99 -30.41 3.39
C ILE A 633 -26.14 -29.40 3.19
N SER A 634 -26.87 -29.15 4.25
CA SER A 634 -27.97 -28.22 4.34
C SER A 634 -27.51 -27.00 5.11
N GLU A 635 -28.24 -25.89 5.01
CA GLU A 635 -27.87 -24.67 5.70
C GLU A 635 -27.70 -24.92 7.20
N ASN A 636 -26.58 -24.44 7.72
CA ASN A 636 -26.34 -24.33 9.13
C ASN A 636 -27.35 -23.35 9.72
N PHE A 637 -27.95 -23.74 10.83
CA PHE A 637 -28.95 -22.94 11.50
C PHE A 637 -28.54 -22.80 12.97
N ASP A 638 -28.94 -21.68 13.56
CA ASP A 638 -28.93 -21.59 15.01
C ASP A 638 -30.12 -22.38 15.55
N TYR A 639 -29.83 -23.23 16.53
CA TYR A 639 -30.78 -24.14 17.10
C TYR A 639 -30.92 -23.83 18.59
N SER A 640 -32.17 -23.56 19.02
CA SER A 640 -32.46 -23.45 20.44
C SER A 640 -32.32 -24.82 21.08
N LEU A 641 -31.54 -24.91 22.16
CA LEU A 641 -31.41 -26.15 22.90
C LEU A 641 -32.62 -26.39 23.81
N GLU A 642 -33.37 -25.35 24.17
CA GLU A 642 -34.46 -25.47 25.15
C GLU A 642 -35.57 -26.41 24.69
N HIS A 643 -35.93 -27.36 25.57
CA HIS A 643 -36.99 -28.34 25.36
C HIS A 643 -36.71 -29.37 24.24
N THR A 644 -35.43 -29.60 23.93
CA THR A 644 -34.98 -30.50 22.85
C THR A 644 -34.21 -31.73 23.36
N PRO A 645 -34.10 -32.82 22.57
CA PRO A 645 -33.22 -33.94 22.89
C PRO A 645 -31.74 -33.53 23.01
N CYS A 646 -31.33 -32.48 22.29
CA CYS A 646 -29.98 -31.94 22.35
C CYS A 646 -29.67 -31.38 23.74
N GLN A 647 -30.62 -30.68 24.39
CA GLN A 647 -30.44 -30.20 25.78
C GLN A 647 -30.37 -31.35 26.77
N VAL A 648 -31.14 -32.43 26.58
CA VAL A 648 -31.06 -33.62 27.46
C VAL A 648 -29.70 -34.30 27.31
N CYS A 649 -29.23 -34.47 26.08
CA CYS A 649 -27.90 -35.00 25.75
C CYS A 649 -26.78 -34.15 26.38
N LEU A 650 -26.85 -32.82 26.25
CA LEU A 650 -25.85 -31.89 26.79
C LEU A 650 -25.92 -31.75 28.31
N ASN A 651 -27.10 -31.86 28.93
CA ASN A 651 -27.24 -31.80 30.38
C ASN A 651 -26.78 -33.07 31.09
N SER A 652 -26.94 -34.23 30.43
CA SER A 652 -26.49 -35.52 30.95
C SER A 652 -25.03 -35.83 30.62
N ASN A 653 -24.43 -35.19 29.61
CA ASN A 653 -23.11 -35.53 29.06
C ASN A 653 -23.01 -37.02 28.60
N GLU A 654 -24.14 -37.64 28.23
CA GLU A 654 -24.21 -39.01 27.74
C GLU A 654 -24.94 -39.09 26.39
N PRO A 655 -24.59 -40.05 25.50
CA PRO A 655 -25.30 -40.25 24.24
C PRO A 655 -26.78 -40.57 24.46
N LEU A 656 -27.66 -39.84 23.78
CA LEU A 656 -29.11 -40.07 23.84
C LEU A 656 -29.55 -40.81 22.58
N ILE A 657 -30.21 -41.97 22.74
CA ILE A 657 -30.73 -42.79 21.64
C ILE A 657 -32.24 -42.92 21.76
N ILE A 658 -32.97 -42.51 20.72
CA ILE A 658 -34.41 -42.71 20.57
C ILE A 658 -34.61 -43.50 19.28
N GLN A 659 -35.13 -44.73 19.40
CA GLN A 659 -35.22 -45.66 18.27
C GLN A 659 -36.50 -45.52 17.44
N ARG A 660 -37.52 -44.86 18.00
CA ARG A 660 -38.82 -44.59 17.38
C ARG A 660 -39.48 -43.41 18.08
N ASP A 661 -40.35 -42.73 17.34
CA ASP A 661 -41.29 -41.71 17.83
C ASP A 661 -40.63 -40.52 18.56
N ALA A 662 -39.40 -40.16 18.18
CA ALA A 662 -38.66 -39.04 18.78
C ALA A 662 -39.41 -37.70 18.74
N SER A 663 -40.17 -37.44 17.67
CA SER A 663 -41.06 -36.28 17.55
C SER A 663 -42.25 -36.29 18.50
N GLU A 664 -42.74 -37.47 18.93
CA GLU A 664 -43.81 -37.58 19.92
C GLU A 664 -43.29 -37.45 21.35
N GLU A 665 -42.04 -37.84 21.60
CA GLU A 665 -41.39 -37.72 22.90
C GLU A 665 -40.99 -36.26 23.21
N PHE A 666 -40.60 -35.49 22.18
CA PHE A 666 -40.20 -34.08 22.29
C PHE A 666 -41.11 -33.14 21.48
N LYS A 667 -42.37 -33.01 21.91
CA LYS A 667 -43.41 -32.23 21.18
C LYS A 667 -43.19 -30.72 21.14
N GLU A 668 -42.35 -30.21 22.03
CA GLU A 668 -41.97 -28.80 22.12
C GLU A 668 -40.78 -28.47 21.18
N ASP A 669 -40.07 -29.50 20.69
CA ASP A 669 -39.09 -29.36 19.62
C ASP A 669 -39.82 -29.32 18.26
N LEU A 670 -40.19 -28.11 17.86
CA LEU A 670 -40.88 -27.85 16.61
C LEU A 670 -40.13 -28.43 15.40
N MET A 671 -38.80 -28.54 15.45
CA MET A 671 -38.00 -29.05 14.33
C MET A 671 -38.15 -30.57 14.17
N LEU A 672 -38.11 -31.33 15.27
CA LEU A 672 -38.33 -32.79 15.23
C LEU A 672 -39.75 -33.14 14.83
N VAL A 673 -40.72 -32.35 15.29
CA VAL A 673 -42.14 -32.50 14.95
C VAL A 673 -42.39 -32.20 13.47
N GLU A 674 -41.86 -31.09 12.95
CA GLU A 674 -42.02 -30.70 11.55
C GLU A 674 -41.31 -31.65 10.58
N MET A 675 -40.17 -32.19 10.96
CA MET A 675 -39.42 -33.17 10.16
C MET A 675 -39.95 -34.60 10.31
N ASN A 676 -40.94 -34.83 11.18
CA ASN A 676 -41.49 -36.15 11.48
C ASN A 676 -40.40 -37.18 11.85
N ILE A 677 -39.44 -36.77 12.68
CA ILE A 677 -38.29 -37.59 13.07
C ILE A 677 -38.76 -38.73 13.99
N SER A 678 -38.47 -39.96 13.56
CA SER A 678 -38.76 -41.16 14.34
C SER A 678 -37.53 -41.62 15.13
N THR A 679 -36.34 -41.58 14.53
CA THR A 679 -35.10 -42.01 15.19
C THR A 679 -34.18 -40.81 15.47
N TYR A 680 -33.61 -40.74 16.66
CA TYR A 680 -32.64 -39.73 17.06
C TYR A 680 -31.44 -40.38 17.78
N LEU A 681 -30.22 -39.95 17.45
CA LEU A 681 -29.01 -40.28 18.19
C LEU A 681 -28.12 -39.05 18.30
N GLY A 682 -28.00 -38.51 19.50
CA GLY A 682 -27.13 -37.37 19.83
C GLY A 682 -25.96 -37.79 20.71
N VAL A 683 -24.82 -37.13 20.54
CA VAL A 683 -23.57 -37.35 21.29
C VAL A 683 -22.94 -36.00 21.65
N PRO A 684 -22.65 -35.69 22.93
CA PRO A 684 -22.07 -34.42 23.33
C PRO A 684 -20.58 -34.33 22.94
N ILE A 685 -20.11 -33.11 22.65
CA ILE A 685 -18.71 -32.77 22.38
C ILE A 685 -18.22 -31.90 23.53
N VAL A 686 -17.18 -32.33 24.23
CA VAL A 686 -16.64 -31.66 25.43
C VAL A 686 -15.14 -31.38 25.31
N ASP A 687 -14.65 -30.38 26.04
CA ASP A 687 -13.22 -30.11 26.18
C ASP A 687 -12.56 -30.97 27.29
N LEU A 688 -11.26 -30.75 27.51
CA LEU A 688 -10.48 -31.48 28.53
C LEU A 688 -10.91 -31.20 29.98
N ASP A 689 -11.60 -30.10 30.23
CA ASP A 689 -12.12 -29.67 31.53
C ASP A 689 -13.63 -30.00 31.68
N MET A 690 -14.18 -30.82 30.78
CA MET A 690 -15.60 -31.21 30.69
C MET A 690 -16.56 -30.04 30.39
N ASN A 691 -16.05 -28.91 29.88
CA ASN A 691 -16.90 -27.83 29.39
C ASN A 691 -17.52 -28.25 28.05
N ARG A 692 -18.76 -27.83 27.84
CA ARG A 692 -19.56 -28.22 26.68
C ARG A 692 -19.13 -27.38 25.48
N LEU A 693 -18.52 -28.02 24.49
CA LEU A 693 -18.10 -27.37 23.25
C LEU A 693 -19.19 -27.48 22.18
N GLY A 694 -19.95 -28.58 22.15
CA GLY A 694 -20.88 -28.85 21.06
C GLY A 694 -21.67 -30.15 21.18
N ILE A 695 -22.37 -30.54 20.10
CA ILE A 695 -23.07 -31.82 19.98
C ILE A 695 -23.01 -32.36 18.54
N LEU A 696 -22.88 -33.68 18.37
CA LEU A 696 -23.02 -34.41 17.11
C LEU A 696 -24.34 -35.19 17.13
N VAL A 697 -25.18 -35.02 16.12
CA VAL A 697 -26.53 -35.58 16.05
C VAL A 697 -26.76 -36.26 14.71
N ILE A 698 -27.34 -37.46 14.73
CA ILE A 698 -27.90 -38.13 13.56
C ILE A 698 -29.37 -38.48 13.82
N MET A 699 -30.24 -38.28 12.83
CA MET A 699 -31.69 -38.50 13.01
C MET A 699 -32.38 -38.85 11.70
N ASP A 700 -33.50 -39.57 11.78
CA ASP A 700 -34.19 -40.14 10.63
C ASP A 700 -35.71 -40.15 10.80
N GLU A 701 -36.43 -39.98 9.70
CA GLU A 701 -37.90 -40.01 9.64
C GLU A 701 -38.45 -41.44 9.83
N ARG A 702 -37.61 -42.47 9.64
CA ARG A 702 -37.98 -43.89 9.79
C ARG A 702 -37.41 -44.47 11.09
N PRO A 703 -38.10 -45.43 11.73
CA PRO A 703 -37.55 -46.17 12.85
C PRO A 703 -36.33 -46.97 12.40
N LYS A 704 -35.19 -46.78 13.06
CA LYS A 704 -33.95 -47.51 12.79
C LYS A 704 -33.41 -48.13 14.08
N PRO A 705 -33.10 -49.44 14.08
CA PRO A 705 -32.71 -50.18 15.28
C PRO A 705 -31.23 -49.95 15.60
N TYR A 706 -30.84 -48.70 15.87
CA TYR A 706 -29.46 -48.38 16.21
C TYR A 706 -29.09 -48.97 17.57
N SER A 707 -27.95 -49.67 17.60
CA SER A 707 -27.41 -50.29 18.80
C SER A 707 -26.54 -49.30 19.58
N GLN A 708 -26.35 -49.53 20.87
CA GLN A 708 -25.38 -48.80 21.69
C GLN A 708 -23.95 -48.83 21.13
N ARG A 709 -23.62 -49.79 20.24
CA ARG A 709 -22.32 -49.85 19.56
C ARG A 709 -22.11 -48.71 18.55
N LEU A 710 -23.18 -48.26 17.87
CA LEU A 710 -23.10 -47.12 16.96
C LEU A 710 -22.92 -45.82 17.73
N ALA A 711 -23.62 -45.66 18.86
CA ALA A 711 -23.42 -44.54 19.78
C ALA A 711 -21.98 -44.49 20.31
N GLY A 712 -21.40 -45.65 20.65
CA GLY A 712 -20.00 -45.77 21.04
C GLY A 712 -19.01 -45.34 19.95
N LEU A 713 -19.29 -45.64 18.67
CA LEU A 713 -18.46 -45.19 17.53
C LEU A 713 -18.56 -43.67 17.32
N LEU A 714 -19.75 -43.09 17.42
CA LEU A 714 -19.93 -41.64 17.31
C LEU A 714 -19.32 -40.88 18.48
N THR A 715 -19.28 -41.47 19.68
CA THR A 715 -18.58 -40.92 20.86
C THR A 715 -17.07 -40.83 20.65
N ILE A 716 -16.46 -41.79 19.95
CA ILE A 716 -15.02 -41.71 19.62
C ILE A 716 -14.76 -40.58 18.62
N LEU A 717 -15.71 -40.33 17.71
CA LEU A 717 -15.61 -39.23 16.75
C LEU A 717 -15.83 -37.87 17.42
N SER A 718 -16.69 -37.75 18.44
CA SER A 718 -16.93 -36.50 19.18
C SER A 718 -15.69 -35.98 19.91
N ASP A 719 -14.86 -36.86 20.48
CA ASP A 719 -13.63 -36.45 21.17
C ASP A 719 -12.62 -35.80 20.21
N ARG A 720 -12.52 -36.31 18.98
CA ARG A 720 -11.70 -35.72 17.91
C ARG A 720 -12.26 -34.39 17.42
N ILE A 721 -13.59 -34.28 17.34
CA ILE A 721 -14.28 -33.03 17.00
C ILE A 721 -13.95 -31.94 18.04
N GLY A 722 -13.96 -32.27 19.34
CA GLY A 722 -13.62 -31.32 20.41
C GLY A 722 -12.16 -30.83 20.39
N ALA A 723 -11.20 -31.71 20.09
CA ALA A 723 -9.79 -31.33 19.97
C ALA A 723 -9.53 -30.35 18.82
N GLU A 724 -10.21 -30.56 17.69
CA GLU A 724 -10.07 -29.70 16.51
C GLU A 724 -10.71 -28.31 16.73
N LEU A 725 -11.86 -28.25 17.42
CA LEU A 725 -12.49 -26.98 17.83
C LEU A 725 -11.57 -26.13 18.71
N ASN A 726 -10.88 -26.74 19.68
CA ASN A 726 -9.93 -26.05 20.55
C ASN A 726 -8.69 -25.54 19.81
N ARG A 727 -8.12 -26.35 18.89
CA ARG A 727 -6.95 -25.97 18.09
C ARG A 727 -7.22 -24.73 17.25
N LEU A 728 -8.39 -24.67 16.60
CA LEU A 728 -8.83 -23.52 15.83
C LEU A 728 -8.86 -22.26 16.69
N ASN A 729 -9.43 -22.33 17.89
CA ASN A 729 -9.51 -21.19 18.80
C ASN A 729 -8.14 -20.64 19.24
N TYR A 730 -7.11 -21.49 19.39
CA TYR A 730 -5.76 -21.05 19.77
C TYR A 730 -4.92 -20.50 18.63
N GLU A 731 -4.93 -21.13 17.46
CA GLU A 731 -4.32 -20.54 16.27
C GLU A 731 -4.91 -19.14 16.02
N THR A 732 -6.20 -18.97 16.37
CA THR A 732 -7.00 -17.75 16.17
C THR A 732 -6.46 -16.53 16.91
N LYS A 733 -5.89 -16.79 18.07
CA LYS A 733 -5.28 -15.79 18.93
C LYS A 733 -3.83 -15.47 18.55
N LEU A 734 -3.10 -16.41 17.93
CA LEU A 734 -1.68 -16.24 17.58
C LEU A 734 -1.47 -15.45 16.27
N LEU A 735 -2.21 -15.77 15.21
CA LEU A 735 -2.06 -15.14 13.88
C LEU A 735 -2.51 -13.68 13.88
N SER A 736 -3.50 -13.33 14.71
CA SER A 736 -4.04 -11.98 14.83
C SER A 736 -3.05 -11.00 15.50
N SER A 737 -2.21 -11.49 16.41
CA SER A 737 -1.18 -10.70 17.09
C SER A 737 0.04 -10.40 16.19
N GLU A 738 0.51 -11.39 15.41
CA GLU A 738 1.69 -11.23 14.52
C GLU A 738 1.39 -10.33 13.31
N LEU A 739 0.20 -10.45 12.72
CA LEU A 739 -0.21 -9.65 11.57
C LEU A 739 -0.45 -8.17 11.92
N LEU A 740 -0.91 -7.88 13.14
CA LEU A 740 -1.11 -6.52 13.64
C LEU A 740 0.23 -5.78 13.78
N PHE A 741 1.22 -6.43 14.39
CA PHE A 741 2.57 -5.87 14.56
C PHE A 741 3.24 -5.55 13.21
N ARG A 742 3.15 -6.48 12.25
CA ARG A 742 3.72 -6.31 10.92
C ARG A 742 3.06 -5.18 10.13
N SER A 743 1.74 -5.08 10.22
CA SER A 743 0.98 -4.02 9.52
C SER A 743 1.32 -2.62 10.03
N ILE A 744 1.52 -2.44 11.35
CA ILE A 744 1.90 -1.15 11.94
C ILE A 744 3.32 -0.75 11.50
N ALA A 745 4.27 -1.69 11.50
CA ALA A 745 5.65 -1.43 11.09
C ALA A 745 5.79 -1.13 9.58
N GLU A 746 5.10 -1.88 8.72
CA GLU A 746 5.17 -1.70 7.26
C GLU A 746 4.46 -0.43 6.78
N ASN A 747 3.45 0.04 7.51
CA ASN A 747 2.65 1.20 7.11
C ASN A 747 2.99 2.52 7.79
N PHE A 748 3.99 2.57 8.69
CA PHE A 748 4.38 3.81 9.38
C PHE A 748 4.82 4.91 8.39
N PRO A 749 4.02 5.97 8.19
CA PRO A 749 4.20 6.90 7.08
C PRO A 749 5.35 7.88 7.32
N LYS A 750 6.23 8.03 6.30
CA LYS A 750 7.42 8.91 6.31
C LYS A 750 8.36 8.69 7.51
N GLY A 751 8.42 7.46 8.04
CA GLY A 751 9.27 7.16 9.18
C GLY A 751 9.78 5.73 9.28
N THR A 752 10.57 5.47 10.32
CA THR A 752 11.10 4.16 10.71
C THR A 752 10.65 3.83 12.12
N ILE A 753 10.44 2.53 12.36
CA ILE A 753 10.36 1.93 13.69
C ILE A 753 11.67 1.18 13.92
N GLU A 754 12.29 1.39 15.06
CA GLU A 754 13.59 0.82 15.43
C GLU A 754 13.47 0.25 16.85
N VAL A 755 13.86 -1.01 17.03
CA VAL A 755 13.99 -1.63 18.35
C VAL A 755 15.47 -1.80 18.62
N LEU A 756 15.95 -1.17 19.70
CA LEU A 756 17.35 -1.20 20.11
C LEU A 756 17.50 -2.00 21.41
N ASP A 757 18.62 -2.70 21.57
CA ASP A 757 19.02 -3.29 22.85
C ASP A 757 19.61 -2.22 23.81
N LYS A 758 19.93 -2.63 25.04
CA LYS A 758 20.62 -1.80 26.04
C LYS A 758 21.97 -1.20 25.61
N ASN A 759 22.61 -1.77 24.57
CA ASN A 759 23.85 -1.27 23.99
C ASN A 759 23.60 -0.38 22.77
N LEU A 760 22.33 -0.02 22.52
CA LEU A 760 21.86 0.75 21.37
C LEU A 760 22.14 0.03 20.04
N ILE A 761 22.10 -1.29 20.02
CA ILE A 761 22.25 -2.13 18.83
C ILE A 761 20.86 -2.45 18.28
N TYR A 762 20.69 -2.37 16.96
CA TYR A 762 19.45 -2.75 16.30
C TYR A 762 19.11 -4.23 16.51
N ILE A 763 17.99 -4.50 17.18
CA ILE A 763 17.38 -5.84 17.26
C ILE A 763 16.40 -6.03 16.10
N HIS A 764 15.62 -4.99 15.82
CA HIS A 764 14.64 -4.98 14.75
C HIS A 764 14.52 -3.57 14.21
N THR A 765 14.25 -3.42 12.92
CA THR A 765 13.91 -2.11 12.37
C THR A 765 13.18 -2.29 11.06
N ASP A 766 12.21 -1.44 10.78
CA ASP A 766 11.50 -1.40 9.50
C ASP A 766 10.88 0.00 9.29
N GLY A 767 10.34 0.26 8.11
CA GLY A 767 9.60 1.47 7.80
C GLY A 767 9.95 2.08 6.44
N LYS A 768 9.03 2.91 5.93
CA LYS A 768 9.08 3.45 4.56
C LYS A 768 10.29 4.35 4.31
N GLU A 769 10.82 5.01 5.34
CA GLU A 769 11.97 5.92 5.17
C GLU A 769 13.28 5.18 4.81
N TYR A 770 13.46 3.93 5.26
CA TYR A 770 14.59 3.11 4.81
C TYR A 770 14.50 2.81 3.31
N GLN A 771 13.30 2.53 2.82
CA GLN A 771 13.06 2.29 1.39
C GLN A 771 13.36 3.55 0.57
N ASN A 772 12.93 4.72 1.04
CA ASN A 772 13.22 6.01 0.42
C ASN A 772 14.72 6.31 0.35
N LYS A 773 15.49 5.89 1.37
CA LYS A 773 16.95 6.06 1.41
C LYS A 773 17.74 4.93 0.75
N GLY A 774 17.06 3.91 0.22
CA GLY A 774 17.72 2.71 -0.31
C GLY A 774 18.48 1.90 0.74
N ILE A 775 18.19 2.12 2.03
CA ILE A 775 18.79 1.37 3.14
C ILE A 775 17.98 0.09 3.32
N ASN A 776 18.66 -1.05 3.39
CA ASN A 776 18.02 -2.30 3.74
C ASN A 776 17.93 -2.42 5.26
N PRO A 777 16.74 -2.36 5.88
CA PRO A 777 16.62 -2.40 7.34
C PRO A 777 17.21 -3.68 7.95
N LYS A 778 17.21 -4.80 7.21
CA LYS A 778 17.80 -6.07 7.66
C LYS A 778 19.32 -6.02 7.82
N GLU A 779 20.01 -5.10 7.15
CA GLU A 779 21.46 -4.93 7.25
C GLU A 779 21.85 -4.08 8.46
N LEU A 780 20.90 -3.32 9.01
CA LEU A 780 21.12 -2.55 10.24
C LEU A 780 21.04 -3.44 11.48
N ILE A 781 20.30 -4.55 11.43
CA ILE A 781 20.16 -5.49 12.55
C ILE A 781 21.55 -6.00 12.97
N GLY A 782 21.87 -5.85 14.25
CA GLY A 782 23.16 -6.19 14.83
C GLY A 782 24.22 -5.08 14.77
N THR A 783 23.92 -3.93 14.14
CA THR A 783 24.85 -2.78 14.09
C THR A 783 24.53 -1.74 15.18
N PRO A 784 25.52 -0.98 15.66
CA PRO A 784 25.28 0.10 16.63
C PRO A 784 24.49 1.25 16.01
N HIS A 785 23.36 1.63 16.62
CA HIS A 785 22.51 2.74 16.19
C HIS A 785 23.26 4.05 16.01
N LEU A 786 24.25 4.29 16.87
CA LEU A 786 25.02 5.54 16.87
C LEU A 786 26.05 5.63 15.73
N ALA A 787 26.38 4.53 15.06
CA ALA A 787 27.40 4.50 14.00
C ALA A 787 26.99 5.29 12.74
N LYS A 788 25.71 5.63 12.60
CA LYS A 788 25.17 6.38 11.46
C LYS A 788 25.29 7.90 11.60
N TYR A 789 25.78 8.41 12.73
CA TYR A 789 25.86 9.84 13.01
C TYR A 789 27.30 10.36 12.97
N GLU A 790 27.46 11.61 12.53
CA GLU A 790 28.73 12.33 12.65
C GLU A 790 29.05 12.62 14.13
N ASN A 791 30.34 12.74 14.46
CA ASN A 791 30.83 12.79 15.85
C ASN A 791 30.16 13.85 16.75
N TYR A 792 29.71 14.98 16.18
CA TYR A 792 29.04 16.03 16.96
C TYR A 792 27.57 15.70 17.31
N ILE A 793 26.89 14.88 16.50
CA ILE A 793 25.48 14.48 16.70
C ILE A 793 25.38 13.28 17.65
N VAL A 794 26.39 12.40 17.65
CA VAL A 794 26.41 11.16 18.45
C VAL A 794 26.12 11.42 19.94
N ASN A 795 26.70 12.48 20.50
CA ASN A 795 26.55 12.79 21.93
C ASN A 795 25.13 13.26 22.26
N GLU A 796 24.50 14.03 21.38
CA GLU A 796 23.14 14.53 21.57
C GLU A 796 22.12 13.38 21.51
N VAL A 797 22.23 12.52 20.49
CA VAL A 797 21.35 11.35 20.33
C VAL A 797 21.54 10.37 21.48
N ARG A 798 22.79 10.09 21.88
CA ARG A 798 23.08 9.19 23.02
C ARG A 798 22.46 9.72 24.31
N MET A 799 22.60 11.01 24.60
CA MET A 799 22.03 11.61 25.81
C MET A 799 20.51 11.41 25.90
N GLN A 800 19.79 11.49 24.77
CA GLN A 800 18.35 11.26 24.75
C GLN A 800 18.01 9.77 24.94
N LEU A 801 18.71 8.87 24.25
CA LEU A 801 18.47 7.42 24.36
C LEU A 801 18.82 6.87 25.76
N ASP A 802 19.81 7.44 26.44
CA ASP A 802 20.15 7.08 27.83
C ASP A 802 19.04 7.45 28.82
N LYS A 803 18.26 8.51 28.55
CA LYS A 803 17.06 8.83 29.35
C LYS A 803 15.98 7.76 29.16
N VAL A 804 15.86 7.24 27.94
CA VAL A 804 14.93 6.13 27.64
C VAL A 804 15.29 4.88 28.41
N LEU A 805 16.57 4.52 28.48
CA LEU A 805 17.02 3.39 29.30
C LEU A 805 16.80 3.57 30.81
N LYS A 806 16.58 4.81 31.28
CA LYS A 806 16.20 5.12 32.66
C LYS A 806 14.68 5.13 32.90
N GLY A 807 13.89 4.90 31.86
CA GLY A 807 12.43 4.81 31.93
C GLY A 807 11.65 6.03 31.40
N GLU A 808 12.32 7.01 30.79
CA GLU A 808 11.67 8.23 30.28
C GLU A 808 11.33 8.12 28.80
N SER A 809 10.14 8.58 28.39
CA SER A 809 9.84 8.78 26.97
C SER A 809 10.40 10.11 26.49
N VAL A 810 11.10 10.12 25.34
CA VAL A 810 11.76 11.33 24.82
C VAL A 810 11.32 11.63 23.39
N MET A 811 11.22 12.91 23.05
CA MET A 811 11.01 13.38 21.67
C MET A 811 12.00 14.49 21.34
N PHE A 812 12.71 14.38 20.21
CA PHE A 812 13.73 15.36 19.83
C PHE A 812 13.95 15.41 18.31
N GLU A 813 14.35 16.58 17.80
CA GLU A 813 14.74 16.76 16.40
C GLU A 813 16.24 16.49 16.23
N VAL A 814 16.63 15.94 15.08
CA VAL A 814 18.02 15.74 14.69
C VAL A 814 18.20 16.03 13.20
N VAL A 815 19.26 16.73 12.86
CA VAL A 815 19.64 16.97 11.47
C VAL A 815 20.66 15.93 11.05
N ILE A 816 20.38 15.20 9.98
CA ILE A 816 21.28 14.18 9.42
C ILE A 816 21.58 14.56 7.98
N GLY A 817 22.79 15.06 7.71
CA GLY A 817 23.13 15.67 6.43
C GLY A 817 22.35 16.97 6.23
N ASN A 818 21.52 17.05 5.17
CA ASN A 818 20.67 18.21 4.87
C ASN A 818 19.17 17.93 5.10
N GLN A 819 18.85 16.96 5.97
CA GLN A 819 17.49 16.51 6.24
C GLN A 819 17.18 16.56 7.73
N TYR A 820 15.95 16.97 8.05
CA TYR A 820 15.43 17.08 9.40
C TYR A 820 14.65 15.82 9.79
N TYR A 821 14.94 15.27 10.97
CA TYR A 821 14.28 14.10 11.51
C TYR A 821 13.72 14.37 12.90
N LEU A 822 12.47 13.97 13.15
CA LEU A 822 11.89 13.91 14.49
C LEU A 822 12.03 12.49 15.03
N LYS A 823 12.50 12.33 16.27
CA LYS A 823 12.68 11.03 16.93
C LYS A 823 11.90 10.95 18.22
N SER A 824 11.23 9.82 18.43
CA SER A 824 10.47 9.51 19.66
C SER A 824 10.90 8.17 20.23
N GLY A 825 11.48 8.14 21.43
CA GLY A 825 11.98 6.93 22.08
C GLY A 825 11.17 6.56 23.32
N VAL A 826 10.88 5.26 23.49
CA VAL A 826 10.10 4.67 24.60
C VAL A 826 10.81 3.42 25.14
N PRO A 827 10.90 3.20 26.47
CA PRO A 827 11.51 2.00 27.04
C PRO A 827 10.64 0.76 26.84
N LEU A 828 11.27 -0.42 26.70
CA LEU A 828 10.60 -1.73 26.70
C LEU A 828 11.17 -2.60 27.82
N LYS A 829 10.31 -3.33 28.53
CA LYS A 829 10.68 -4.14 29.71
C LYS A 829 10.70 -5.65 29.41
N ASN A 830 11.59 -6.38 30.07
CA ASN A 830 11.69 -7.84 30.01
C ASN A 830 10.78 -8.54 31.05
N LYS A 831 10.81 -9.89 31.09
CA LYS A 831 10.00 -10.72 32.00
C LYS A 831 10.25 -10.47 33.50
N GLU A 832 11.37 -9.87 33.86
CA GLU A 832 11.77 -9.57 35.23
C GLU A 832 11.42 -8.11 35.61
N GLY A 833 10.80 -7.36 34.68
CA GLY A 833 10.38 -5.96 34.87
C GLY A 833 11.48 -4.93 34.60
N GLU A 834 12.65 -5.37 34.14
CA GLU A 834 13.80 -4.51 33.84
C GLU A 834 13.71 -3.97 32.42
N ILE A 835 14.10 -2.70 32.22
CA ILE A 835 14.18 -2.08 30.89
C ILE A 835 15.38 -2.69 30.16
N ASP A 836 15.14 -3.50 29.13
CA ASP A 836 16.19 -4.17 28.37
C ASP A 836 16.33 -3.64 26.94
N ARG A 837 15.35 -2.88 26.46
CA ARG A 837 15.24 -2.41 25.07
C ARG A 837 14.63 -1.01 24.96
N ILE A 838 14.81 -0.41 23.79
CA ILE A 838 14.22 0.88 23.40
C ILE A 838 13.40 0.67 22.13
N LEU A 839 12.17 1.18 22.10
CA LEU A 839 11.41 1.39 20.88
C LEU A 839 11.59 2.84 20.42
N LEU A 840 12.05 3.05 19.20
CA LEU A 840 12.36 4.35 18.63
C LEU A 840 11.63 4.55 17.31
N PHE A 841 10.86 5.62 17.22
CA PHE A 841 10.22 6.10 16.01
C PHE A 841 11.05 7.24 15.43
N THR A 842 11.28 7.25 14.12
CA THR A 842 11.96 8.36 13.43
C THR A 842 11.13 8.81 12.25
N GLN A 843 10.84 10.10 12.12
CA GLN A 843 10.06 10.66 11.01
C GLN A 843 10.84 11.73 10.26
N ASN A 844 10.81 11.71 8.93
CA ASN A 844 11.40 12.77 8.11
C ASN A 844 10.45 13.98 8.04
N ILE A 845 10.92 15.14 8.50
CA ILE A 845 10.16 16.39 8.55
C ILE A 845 10.74 17.47 7.63
N THR A 846 11.63 17.10 6.70
CA THR A 846 12.38 18.04 5.84
C THR A 846 11.45 18.87 4.94
N GLU A 847 10.50 18.24 4.25
CA GLU A 847 9.53 18.96 3.40
C GLU A 847 8.68 19.93 4.23
N THR A 848 8.28 19.52 5.43
CA THR A 848 7.51 20.36 6.36
C THR A 848 8.32 21.58 6.76
N LYS A 849 9.59 21.41 7.13
CA LYS A 849 10.48 22.54 7.50
C LYS A 849 10.72 23.48 6.33
N HIS A 850 10.98 22.98 5.12
CA HIS A 850 11.15 23.86 3.95
C HIS A 850 9.86 24.60 3.58
N ALA A 851 8.71 23.93 3.66
CA ALA A 851 7.42 24.60 3.45
C ALA A 851 7.14 25.66 4.52
N GLU A 852 7.54 25.42 5.78
CA GLU A 852 7.47 26.43 6.84
C GLU A 852 8.38 27.62 6.56
N GLU A 853 9.64 27.40 6.17
CA GLU A 853 10.60 28.44 5.81
C GLU A 853 10.14 29.26 4.60
N GLU A 854 9.65 28.62 3.55
CA GLU A 854 9.12 29.28 2.35
C GLU A 854 7.87 30.09 2.68
N ARG A 855 6.95 29.52 3.48
CA ARG A 855 5.75 30.23 3.94
C ARG A 855 6.12 31.45 4.77
N GLU A 856 7.09 31.33 5.68
CA GLU A 856 7.56 32.47 6.46
C GLU A 856 8.21 33.55 5.59
N GLN A 857 8.97 33.14 4.57
CA GLN A 857 9.55 34.07 3.61
C GLN A 857 8.48 34.82 2.82
N LEU A 858 7.48 34.11 2.30
CA LEU A 858 6.34 34.71 1.59
C LEU A 858 5.54 35.65 2.50
N ILE A 859 5.35 35.31 3.78
CA ILE A 859 4.70 36.19 4.75
C ILE A 859 5.52 37.47 4.96
N ARG A 860 6.84 37.38 5.07
CA ARG A 860 7.72 38.57 5.17
C ARG A 860 7.61 39.45 3.93
N ASP A 861 7.62 38.85 2.74
CA ASP A 861 7.54 39.57 1.46
C ASP A 861 6.18 40.25 1.28
N LEU A 862 5.08 39.54 1.55
CA LEU A 862 3.72 40.09 1.53
C LEU A 862 3.55 41.22 2.53
N LYS A 863 4.09 41.09 3.74
CA LYS A 863 4.04 42.13 4.75
C LYS A 863 4.75 43.40 4.27
N SER A 864 5.95 43.25 3.69
CA SER A 864 6.71 44.37 3.12
C SER A 864 5.96 45.08 2.00
N GLN A 865 5.39 44.32 1.04
CA GLN A 865 4.59 44.87 -0.06
C GLN A 865 3.33 45.57 0.44
N ASN A 866 2.65 45.01 1.44
CA ASN A 866 1.45 45.60 2.02
C ASN A 866 1.75 46.92 2.75
N GLU A 867 2.83 46.97 3.54
CA GLU A 867 3.28 48.21 4.18
C GLU A 867 3.65 49.29 3.13
N GLU A 868 4.29 48.90 2.03
CA GLU A 868 4.60 49.82 0.93
C GLU A 868 3.34 50.36 0.23
N LEU A 869 2.36 49.49 -0.05
CA LEU A 869 1.08 49.87 -0.64
C LEU A 869 0.28 50.81 0.27
N GLN A 870 0.25 50.52 1.57
CA GLN A 870 -0.40 51.38 2.57
C GLN A 870 0.26 52.76 2.64
N ARG A 871 1.59 52.82 2.65
CA ARG A 871 2.33 54.11 2.58
C ARG A 871 2.00 54.88 1.32
N PHE A 872 1.92 54.22 0.17
CA PHE A 872 1.55 54.85 -1.09
C PHE A 872 0.10 55.41 -1.08
N ALA A 873 -0.86 54.62 -0.61
CA ALA A 873 -2.26 55.03 -0.48
C ALA A 873 -2.44 56.24 0.47
N TYR A 874 -1.67 56.27 1.57
CA TYR A 874 -1.64 57.40 2.49
C TYR A 874 -1.14 58.68 1.81
N ILE A 875 -0.02 58.60 1.07
CA ILE A 875 0.57 59.76 0.38
C ILE A 875 -0.38 60.32 -0.70
N ILE A 876 -1.02 59.44 -1.49
CA ILE A 876 -2.02 59.86 -2.49
C ILE A 876 -3.15 60.64 -1.82
N SER A 877 -3.72 60.07 -0.76
CA SER A 877 -4.85 60.66 -0.06
C SER A 877 -4.50 62.03 0.50
N HIS A 878 -3.29 62.19 1.08
CA HIS A 878 -2.83 63.47 1.62
C HIS A 878 -2.61 64.52 0.53
N ASN A 879 -1.93 64.15 -0.57
CA ASN A 879 -1.51 65.10 -1.59
C ASN A 879 -2.63 65.52 -2.55
N LEU A 880 -3.65 64.69 -2.74
CA LEU A 880 -4.85 65.09 -3.48
C LEU A 880 -5.80 65.93 -2.62
N ARG A 881 -5.86 65.70 -1.30
CA ARG A 881 -6.81 66.37 -0.41
C ARG A 881 -6.57 67.88 -0.32
N ALA A 882 -5.32 68.32 -0.16
CA ALA A 882 -5.00 69.74 -0.01
C ALA A 882 -5.49 70.63 -1.18
N PRO A 883 -5.16 70.32 -2.46
CA PRO A 883 -5.66 71.12 -3.57
C PRO A 883 -7.17 70.99 -3.79
N ILE A 884 -7.78 69.83 -3.50
CA ILE A 884 -9.25 69.67 -3.59
C ILE A 884 -9.95 70.56 -2.57
N VAL A 885 -9.49 70.56 -1.31
CA VAL A 885 -10.05 71.43 -0.26
C VAL A 885 -9.86 72.89 -0.63
N ASN A 886 -8.69 73.28 -1.15
CA ASN A 886 -8.45 74.66 -1.57
C ASN A 886 -9.38 75.09 -2.72
N ILE A 887 -9.61 74.21 -3.70
CA ILE A 887 -10.56 74.47 -4.79
C ILE A 887 -11.97 74.65 -4.25
N SER A 888 -12.42 73.78 -3.33
CA SER A 888 -13.74 73.92 -2.69
C SER A 888 -13.86 75.23 -1.91
N SER A 889 -12.87 75.57 -1.07
CA SER A 889 -12.90 76.81 -0.31
C SER A 889 -12.87 78.06 -1.19
N LEU A 890 -12.13 78.04 -2.29
CA LEU A 890 -12.14 79.16 -3.25
C LEU A 890 -13.47 79.27 -4.01
N LEU A 891 -14.11 78.14 -4.33
CA LEU A 891 -15.47 78.15 -4.91
C LEU A 891 -16.50 78.70 -3.91
N ASP A 892 -16.36 78.41 -2.62
CA ASP A 892 -17.23 78.95 -1.56
C ASP A 892 -17.05 80.47 -1.36
N LEU A 893 -15.85 80.99 -1.63
CA LEU A 893 -15.54 82.42 -1.56
C LEU A 893 -15.95 83.19 -2.82
N TYR A 894 -16.35 82.49 -3.89
CA TYR A 894 -16.82 83.14 -5.11
C TYR A 894 -18.21 83.74 -4.87
N ASP A 895 -18.32 85.06 -5.04
CA ASP A 895 -19.59 85.76 -4.90
C ASP A 895 -20.47 85.51 -6.13
N MET A 896 -21.43 84.59 -5.97
CA MET A 896 -22.38 84.20 -7.01
C MET A 896 -23.46 85.27 -7.25
N GLU A 897 -23.71 86.15 -6.26
CA GLU A 897 -24.73 87.19 -6.34
C GLU A 897 -24.21 88.45 -7.03
N ASP A 898 -22.91 88.75 -6.89
CA ASP A 898 -22.20 89.78 -7.66
C ASP A 898 -21.00 89.23 -8.46
N PRO A 899 -21.24 88.73 -9.70
CA PRO A 899 -20.18 88.24 -10.58
C PRO A 899 -19.15 89.31 -11.00
N SER A 900 -19.41 90.59 -10.75
CA SER A 900 -18.50 91.70 -11.06
C SER A 900 -17.61 92.13 -9.89
N ASN A 901 -17.75 91.46 -8.73
CA ASN A 901 -16.90 91.69 -7.57
C ASN A 901 -15.41 91.52 -7.95
N LEU A 902 -14.60 92.52 -7.63
CA LEU A 902 -13.16 92.54 -7.95
C LEU A 902 -12.40 91.38 -7.29
N GLU A 903 -12.88 90.88 -6.15
CA GLU A 903 -12.28 89.72 -5.45
C GLU A 903 -12.49 88.40 -6.23
N ASN A 904 -13.54 88.30 -7.06
CA ASN A 904 -13.79 87.11 -7.88
C ASN A 904 -12.71 86.87 -8.94
N GLU A 905 -12.04 87.92 -9.42
CA GLU A 905 -10.91 87.79 -10.36
C GLU A 905 -9.72 87.08 -9.71
N GLU A 906 -9.39 87.47 -8.46
CA GLU A 906 -8.34 86.84 -7.66
C GLU A 906 -8.71 85.39 -7.27
N VAL A 907 -9.97 85.14 -6.90
CA VAL A 907 -10.49 83.78 -6.64
C VAL A 907 -10.32 82.89 -7.87
N MET A 908 -10.67 83.39 -9.06
CA MET A 908 -10.55 82.65 -10.33
C MET A 908 -9.09 82.38 -10.73
N GLU A 909 -8.18 83.32 -10.47
CA GLU A 909 -6.74 83.10 -10.68
C GLU A 909 -6.20 82.01 -9.74
N ASN A 910 -6.55 82.09 -8.45
CA ASN A 910 -6.16 81.09 -7.45
C ASN A 910 -6.76 79.70 -7.70
N LEU A 911 -7.97 79.62 -8.26
CA LEU A 911 -8.58 78.38 -8.74
C LEU A 911 -7.78 77.76 -9.89
N LYS A 912 -7.36 78.57 -10.87
CA LYS A 912 -6.51 78.09 -11.98
C LYS A 912 -5.18 77.54 -11.47
N VAL A 913 -4.56 78.22 -10.50
CA VAL A 913 -3.32 77.76 -9.86
C VAL A 913 -3.55 76.42 -9.14
N SER A 914 -4.60 76.32 -8.33
CA SER A 914 -4.91 75.10 -7.57
C SER A 914 -5.24 73.90 -8.46
N THR A 915 -5.96 74.14 -9.57
CA THR A 915 -6.30 73.11 -10.56
C THR A 915 -5.05 72.61 -11.30
N LYS A 916 -4.12 73.52 -11.62
CA LYS A 916 -2.83 73.17 -12.25
C LYS A 916 -1.96 72.32 -11.30
N ILE A 917 -1.97 72.61 -10.00
CA ILE A 917 -1.29 71.80 -8.98
C ILE A 917 -1.90 70.40 -8.88
N LEU A 918 -3.23 70.28 -8.85
CA LEU A 918 -3.92 68.98 -8.81
C LEU A 918 -3.62 68.14 -10.05
N HIS A 919 -3.74 68.72 -11.25
CA HIS A 919 -3.43 68.03 -12.49
C HIS A 919 -1.98 67.56 -12.55
N GLY A 920 -1.04 68.40 -12.10
CA GLY A 920 0.36 68.03 -11.98
C GLY A 920 0.56 66.84 -11.03
N THR A 921 -0.07 66.86 -9.86
CA THR A 921 0.02 65.79 -8.85
C THR A 921 -0.53 64.47 -9.38
N LEU A 922 -1.64 64.50 -10.12
CA LEU A 922 -2.23 63.31 -10.73
C LEU A 922 -1.31 62.70 -11.80
N GLN A 923 -0.75 63.54 -12.67
CA GLN A 923 0.16 63.08 -13.72
C GLN A 923 1.44 62.44 -13.12
N ASP A 924 1.97 63.05 -12.07
CA ASP A 924 3.11 62.57 -11.31
C ASP A 924 2.83 61.17 -10.68
N LEU A 925 1.61 60.94 -10.17
CA LEU A 925 1.19 59.64 -9.63
C LEU A 925 1.01 58.57 -10.72
N ILE A 926 0.46 58.95 -11.88
CA ILE A 926 0.30 58.05 -13.04
C ILE A 926 1.68 57.57 -13.51
N GLU A 927 2.68 58.45 -13.54
CA GLU A 927 4.05 58.11 -13.92
C GLU A 927 4.66 57.05 -12.98
N VAL A 928 4.56 57.24 -11.65
CA VAL A 928 5.04 56.27 -10.65
C VAL A 928 4.37 54.89 -10.82
N VAL A 929 3.05 54.85 -11.04
CA VAL A 929 2.31 53.59 -11.25
C VAL A 929 2.69 52.93 -12.57
N SER A 930 2.92 53.71 -13.63
CA SER A 930 3.33 53.19 -14.93
C SER A 930 4.72 52.55 -14.91
N ILE A 931 5.65 53.09 -14.10
CA ILE A 931 6.99 52.51 -13.92
C ILE A 931 6.89 51.13 -13.25
N LYS A 932 5.96 50.96 -12.31
CA LYS A 932 5.73 49.68 -11.61
C LYS A 932 4.95 48.64 -12.43
N LYS A 933 4.11 49.06 -13.38
CA LYS A 933 3.43 48.15 -14.32
C LYS A 933 4.37 47.86 -15.49
N ASN A 934 5.16 46.79 -15.40
CA ASN A 934 6.07 46.22 -16.42
C ASN A 934 5.52 46.20 -17.86
N LYS A 935 5.36 47.35 -18.54
CA LYS A 935 5.27 47.44 -19.99
C LYS A 935 6.70 47.41 -20.50
N LEU A 936 7.04 46.42 -21.32
CA LEU A 936 8.36 46.27 -21.94
C LEU A 936 8.80 47.61 -22.57
N PRO A 937 9.73 48.34 -21.94
CA PRO A 937 10.16 49.63 -22.46
C PRO A 937 11.02 49.39 -23.70
N LYS A 938 10.91 50.29 -24.69
CA LYS A 938 11.69 50.19 -25.93
C LYS A 938 13.18 50.40 -25.62
N ILE A 939 13.95 49.32 -25.67
CA ILE A 939 15.41 49.36 -25.56
C ILE A 939 15.98 49.68 -26.94
N GLU A 940 16.82 50.70 -27.01
CA GLU A 940 17.51 51.10 -28.24
C GLU A 940 18.96 51.47 -27.96
N THR A 941 19.79 51.46 -29.00
CA THR A 941 21.20 51.91 -28.90
C THR A 941 21.23 53.44 -28.86
N ILE A 942 21.67 53.98 -27.73
CA ILE A 942 21.70 55.41 -27.44
C ILE A 942 23.14 55.90 -27.55
N GLN A 943 23.33 57.04 -28.22
CA GLN A 943 24.60 57.76 -28.25
C GLN A 943 24.56 58.89 -27.21
N PHE A 944 25.47 58.90 -26.23
CA PHE A 944 25.45 59.88 -25.13
C PHE A 944 25.60 61.33 -25.64
N ALA A 945 26.42 61.54 -26.67
CA ALA A 945 26.57 62.86 -27.30
C ALA A 945 25.26 63.37 -27.94
N LYS A 946 24.43 62.47 -28.48
CA LYS A 946 23.17 62.83 -29.13
C LYS A 946 22.10 63.20 -28.11
N ILE A 947 21.97 62.43 -27.05
CA ILE A 947 20.96 62.70 -26.01
C ILE A 947 21.27 63.99 -25.26
N VAL A 948 22.53 64.26 -24.88
CA VAL A 948 22.91 65.53 -24.24
C VAL A 948 22.66 66.72 -25.16
N ARG A 949 22.90 66.58 -26.47
CA ARG A 949 22.57 67.62 -27.46
C ARG A 949 21.06 67.89 -27.54
N ASN A 950 20.22 66.88 -27.38
CA ASN A 950 18.77 67.06 -27.36
C ASN A 950 18.31 67.76 -26.08
N VAL A 951 18.90 67.43 -24.93
CA VAL A 951 18.67 68.13 -23.66
C VAL A 951 19.07 69.60 -23.75
N GLU A 952 20.24 69.90 -24.34
CA GLU A 952 20.68 71.28 -24.60
C GLU A 952 19.70 72.06 -25.46
N LYS A 953 19.15 71.44 -26.51
CA LYS A 953 18.13 72.07 -27.36
C LYS A 953 16.83 72.34 -26.60
N SER A 954 16.39 71.39 -25.78
CA SER A 954 15.18 71.51 -24.98
C SER A 954 15.28 72.62 -23.94
N LEU A 955 16.46 72.78 -23.31
CA LEU A 955 16.71 73.74 -22.25
C LEU A 955 17.47 75.00 -22.71
N ALA A 956 17.55 75.24 -24.02
CA ALA A 956 18.41 76.28 -24.61
C ALA A 956 18.19 77.67 -24.01
N LYS A 957 16.92 78.05 -23.78
CA LYS A 957 16.56 79.33 -23.15
C LYS A 957 17.12 79.44 -21.73
N GLN A 958 16.93 78.41 -20.90
CA GLN A 958 17.35 78.41 -19.50
C GLN A 958 18.87 78.36 -19.36
N ILE A 959 19.55 77.60 -20.22
CA ILE A 959 21.01 77.52 -20.28
C ILE A 959 21.58 78.89 -20.64
N SER A 960 20.99 79.56 -21.64
CA SER A 960 21.40 80.90 -22.06
C SER A 960 21.13 81.96 -21.00
N GLU A 961 19.98 81.93 -20.32
CA GLU A 961 19.64 82.86 -19.24
C GLU A 961 20.57 82.69 -18.02
N ALA A 962 21.06 81.47 -17.80
CA ALA A 962 21.95 81.15 -16.70
C ALA A 962 23.45 81.29 -17.03
N ASN A 963 23.83 81.59 -18.29
CA ASN A 963 25.21 81.54 -18.80
C ASN A 963 25.93 80.21 -18.50
N ALA A 964 25.21 79.09 -18.57
CA ALA A 964 25.76 77.80 -18.19
C ALA A 964 26.62 77.16 -19.30
N VAL A 965 27.72 76.51 -18.90
CA VAL A 965 28.62 75.77 -19.78
C VAL A 965 28.52 74.27 -19.50
N ILE A 966 28.30 73.47 -20.55
CA ILE A 966 28.22 72.00 -20.46
C ILE A 966 29.42 71.35 -21.16
N LEU A 967 30.30 70.75 -20.36
CA LEU A 967 31.47 69.98 -20.79
C LEU A 967 31.11 68.50 -20.93
N LYS A 968 31.54 67.86 -22.01
CA LYS A 968 31.14 66.50 -22.39
C LYS A 968 32.38 65.65 -22.63
N ASP A 969 32.46 64.49 -21.99
CA ASP A 969 33.53 63.50 -22.17
C ASP A 969 32.94 62.10 -22.28
N PHE A 970 32.76 61.62 -23.51
CA PHE A 970 32.23 60.28 -23.80
C PHE A 970 33.26 59.38 -24.48
N GLY A 971 34.55 59.66 -24.29
CA GLY A 971 35.64 59.00 -25.00
C GLY A 971 35.79 57.51 -24.69
N GLU A 972 35.43 57.09 -23.47
CA GLU A 972 35.55 55.68 -23.06
C GLU A 972 34.31 54.84 -23.41
N VAL A 973 33.10 55.42 -23.30
CA VAL A 973 31.85 54.76 -23.70
C VAL A 973 30.95 55.74 -24.46
N GLU A 974 30.92 55.61 -25.79
CA GLU A 974 30.13 56.51 -26.65
C GLU A 974 28.65 56.11 -26.75
N ASN A 975 28.38 54.79 -26.76
CA ASN A 975 27.05 54.23 -27.03
C ASN A 975 26.68 53.12 -26.04
N MET A 976 25.38 52.97 -25.76
CA MET A 976 24.85 51.95 -24.85
C MET A 976 23.43 51.53 -25.25
N ASN A 977 23.06 50.25 -25.06
CA ASN A 977 21.67 49.83 -25.20
C ASN A 977 20.92 50.11 -23.91
N TYR A 978 19.96 51.02 -23.97
CA TYR A 978 19.16 51.40 -22.80
C TYR A 978 17.83 52.02 -23.24
N ILE A 979 17.04 52.50 -22.27
CA ILE A 979 15.75 53.15 -22.50
C ILE A 979 15.99 54.66 -22.66
N TYR A 980 15.75 55.19 -23.86
CA TYR A 980 16.06 56.59 -24.19
C TYR A 980 15.34 57.59 -23.30
N SER A 981 14.05 57.39 -23.07
CA SER A 981 13.23 58.28 -22.25
C SER A 981 13.71 58.38 -20.79
N HIS A 982 14.24 57.30 -20.22
CA HIS A 982 14.76 57.30 -18.85
C HIS A 982 16.03 58.17 -18.74
N LEU A 983 16.98 57.99 -19.67
CA LEU A 983 18.20 58.80 -19.68
C LEU A 983 17.92 60.27 -20.00
N GLU A 984 16.97 60.54 -20.89
CA GLU A 984 16.57 61.90 -21.25
C GLU A 984 15.93 62.60 -20.04
N ASN A 985 14.98 61.94 -19.37
CA ASN A 985 14.36 62.46 -18.15
C ASN A 985 15.39 62.70 -17.03
N PHE A 986 16.34 61.78 -16.86
CA PHE A 986 17.43 61.95 -15.90
C PHE A 986 18.24 63.22 -16.16
N LEU A 987 18.73 63.37 -17.40
CA LEU A 987 19.56 64.50 -17.79
C LEU A 987 18.80 65.82 -17.72
N ILE A 988 17.52 65.85 -18.10
CA ILE A 988 16.67 67.05 -17.94
C ILE A 988 16.52 67.40 -16.46
N ASN A 989 16.24 66.43 -15.60
CA ASN A 989 16.07 66.67 -14.16
C ASN A 989 17.34 67.21 -13.50
N LEU A 990 18.51 66.63 -13.79
CA LEU A 990 19.76 67.11 -13.22
C LEU A 990 20.20 68.45 -13.81
N THR A 991 20.00 68.67 -15.11
CA THR A 991 20.34 69.94 -15.76
C THR A 991 19.47 71.07 -15.21
N THR A 992 18.16 70.88 -15.13
CA THR A 992 17.26 71.88 -14.54
C THR A 992 17.59 72.15 -13.07
N ASN A 993 17.94 71.12 -12.29
CA ASN A 993 18.40 71.32 -10.91
C ASN A 993 19.72 72.11 -10.85
N SER A 994 20.69 71.81 -11.71
CA SER A 994 21.98 72.51 -11.75
C SER A 994 21.82 74.00 -12.09
N LEU A 995 20.88 74.33 -12.98
CA LEU A 995 20.57 75.71 -13.35
C LEU A 995 19.81 76.43 -12.23
N LYS A 996 18.87 75.75 -11.57
CA LYS A 996 18.06 76.29 -10.47
C LYS A 996 18.86 76.53 -9.18
N TYR A 997 19.76 75.61 -8.84
CA TYR A 997 20.58 75.63 -7.62
C TYR A 997 22.00 76.14 -7.90
N LYS A 998 22.14 77.06 -8.86
CA LYS A 998 23.43 77.67 -9.21
C LYS A 998 23.97 78.49 -8.03
N HIS A 999 25.28 78.56 -7.92
CA HIS A 999 25.94 79.42 -6.95
C HIS A 999 25.78 80.90 -7.38
N PRO A 1000 25.48 81.84 -6.47
CA PRO A 1000 25.28 83.25 -6.85
C PRO A 1000 26.53 83.91 -7.43
N ASP A 1001 27.72 83.51 -6.97
CA ASP A 1001 29.00 84.17 -7.32
C ASP A 1001 29.76 83.55 -8.51
N ARG A 1002 29.21 82.54 -9.20
CA ARG A 1002 29.88 81.92 -10.36
C ARG A 1002 28.89 81.37 -11.37
N ASP A 1003 29.31 81.35 -12.64
CA ASP A 1003 28.51 80.76 -13.70
C ASP A 1003 28.40 79.23 -13.55
N PRO A 1004 27.26 78.61 -13.91
CA PRO A 1004 27.08 77.17 -13.81
C PRO A 1004 27.98 76.43 -14.80
N GLU A 1005 28.84 75.55 -14.30
CA GLU A 1005 29.59 74.57 -15.09
C GLU A 1005 29.03 73.18 -14.78
N ILE A 1006 28.60 72.48 -15.84
CA ILE A 1006 28.15 71.10 -15.79
C ILE A 1006 29.14 70.25 -16.56
N ARG A 1007 29.58 69.14 -15.98
CA ARG A 1007 30.44 68.14 -16.63
C ARG A 1007 29.75 66.79 -16.67
N ILE A 1008 29.67 66.21 -17.85
CA ILE A 1008 29.05 64.90 -18.07
C ILE A 1008 30.10 63.96 -18.67
N LYS A 1009 30.41 62.89 -17.96
CA LYS A 1009 31.42 61.89 -18.35
C LYS A 1009 30.84 60.47 -18.37
N THR A 1010 31.30 59.61 -19.27
CA THR A 1010 31.03 58.17 -19.22
C THR A 1010 32.29 57.31 -19.22
N TRP A 1011 32.25 56.19 -18.50
CA TRP A 1011 33.27 55.12 -18.55
C TRP A 1011 32.62 53.77 -18.26
N SER A 1012 33.37 52.68 -18.46
CA SER A 1012 32.95 51.33 -18.07
C SER A 1012 33.62 50.94 -16.75
N GLU A 1013 32.84 50.41 -15.82
CA GLU A 1013 33.31 49.92 -14.53
C GLU A 1013 32.64 48.58 -14.22
N ASN A 1014 33.42 47.50 -14.22
CA ASN A 1014 32.93 46.11 -14.11
C ASN A 1014 31.86 45.79 -15.18
N GLU A 1015 30.64 45.40 -14.77
CA GLU A 1015 29.51 45.12 -15.66
C GLU A 1015 28.66 46.36 -15.99
N PHE A 1016 29.02 47.54 -15.48
CA PHE A 1016 28.22 48.75 -15.59
C PHE A 1016 28.86 49.77 -16.53
N THR A 1017 28.02 50.50 -17.25
CA THR A 1017 28.38 51.80 -17.84
C THR A 1017 28.08 52.86 -16.79
N VAL A 1018 29.09 53.62 -16.39
CA VAL A 1018 28.94 54.71 -15.43
C VAL A 1018 28.73 56.02 -16.15
N LEU A 1019 27.66 56.73 -15.82
CA LEU A 1019 27.39 58.11 -16.23
C LEU A 1019 27.59 59.03 -15.04
N GLU A 1020 28.66 59.83 -15.07
CA GLU A 1020 28.90 60.87 -14.09
C GLU A 1020 28.34 62.20 -14.57
N TYR A 1021 27.55 62.84 -13.72
CA TYR A 1021 27.02 64.17 -13.90
C TYR A 1021 27.49 65.03 -12.73
N LYS A 1022 28.26 66.08 -13.01
CA LYS A 1022 28.84 66.97 -11.99
C LYS A 1022 28.48 68.42 -12.26
N ASP A 1023 28.05 69.13 -11.23
CA ASP A 1023 27.81 70.58 -11.25
C ASP A 1023 28.69 71.32 -10.23
N ASN A 1024 28.82 72.63 -10.41
CA ASN A 1024 29.49 73.56 -9.50
C ASN A 1024 28.49 74.45 -8.72
N GLY A 1025 27.26 73.97 -8.45
CA GLY A 1025 26.21 74.72 -7.77
C GLY A 1025 26.46 74.96 -6.28
N ILE A 1026 25.39 75.22 -5.54
CA ILE A 1026 25.44 75.48 -4.08
C ILE A 1026 25.77 74.22 -3.24
N GLY A 1027 25.72 73.02 -3.83
CA GLY A 1027 25.93 71.76 -3.10
C GLY A 1027 24.79 71.39 -2.14
N ILE A 1028 24.87 70.20 -1.56
CA ILE A 1028 23.87 69.59 -0.68
C ILE A 1028 24.57 69.11 0.59
N ASP A 1029 23.99 69.42 1.75
CA ASP A 1029 24.41 68.86 3.04
C ASP A 1029 23.92 67.40 3.16
N LEU A 1030 24.79 66.46 2.80
CA LEU A 1030 24.47 65.03 2.79
C LEU A 1030 24.37 64.44 4.20
N GLU A 1031 25.05 65.00 5.21
CA GLU A 1031 24.90 64.56 6.60
C GLU A 1031 23.49 64.85 7.11
N ARG A 1032 22.93 65.99 6.73
CA ARG A 1032 21.59 66.41 7.15
C ARG A 1032 20.45 65.82 6.32
N TYR A 1033 20.67 65.63 5.01
CA TYR A 1033 19.58 65.33 4.07
C TYR A 1033 19.76 64.05 3.25
N GLY A 1034 20.89 63.34 3.36
CA GLY A 1034 21.23 62.18 2.52
C GLY A 1034 20.15 61.10 2.47
N ASP A 1035 19.65 60.66 3.63
CA ASP A 1035 18.64 59.59 3.72
C ASP A 1035 17.28 59.97 3.12
N ARG A 1036 16.98 61.28 3.05
CA ARG A 1036 15.69 61.79 2.59
C ARG A 1036 15.74 62.32 1.15
N LEU A 1037 16.94 62.47 0.57
CA LEU A 1037 17.14 63.12 -0.74
C LEU A 1037 16.30 62.51 -1.86
N PHE A 1038 16.15 61.18 -1.81
CA PHE A 1038 15.39 60.41 -2.78
C PHE A 1038 13.99 60.01 -2.28
N GLY A 1039 13.47 60.68 -1.25
CA GLY A 1039 12.10 60.47 -0.78
C GLY A 1039 11.07 61.12 -1.70
N LEU A 1040 9.86 60.55 -1.72
CA LEU A 1040 8.73 61.07 -2.50
C LEU A 1040 8.29 62.45 -1.95
N TYR A 1041 8.23 63.49 -2.81
CA TYR A 1041 7.86 64.88 -2.50
C TYR A 1041 8.77 65.64 -1.51
N GLN A 1042 10.06 65.32 -1.45
CA GLN A 1042 11.01 65.99 -0.55
C GLN A 1042 11.60 67.28 -1.16
N ARG A 1043 11.70 68.36 -0.37
CA ARG A 1043 12.30 69.65 -0.74
C ARG A 1043 13.28 70.12 0.33
N PHE A 1044 14.44 70.63 -0.08
CA PHE A 1044 15.56 70.96 0.84
C PHE A 1044 15.91 72.45 0.88
N HIS A 1045 15.41 73.25 -0.09
CA HIS A 1045 15.58 74.70 -0.14
C HIS A 1045 14.22 75.37 -0.37
N SER A 1046 13.79 76.21 0.57
CA SER A 1046 12.50 76.91 0.52
C SER A 1046 12.42 78.02 -0.54
N HIS A 1047 13.56 78.52 -1.01
CA HIS A 1047 13.68 79.65 -1.94
C HIS A 1047 13.71 79.24 -3.42
N VAL A 1048 13.58 77.95 -3.75
CA VAL A 1048 13.65 77.44 -5.14
C VAL A 1048 12.40 76.62 -5.48
N GLU A 1049 11.79 76.93 -6.62
CA GLU A 1049 10.57 76.27 -7.12
C GLU A 1049 10.86 74.84 -7.64
N GLY A 1050 10.19 73.82 -7.08
CA GLY A 1050 10.37 72.43 -7.50
C GLY A 1050 9.36 71.46 -6.87
N LYS A 1051 8.97 70.41 -7.62
CA LYS A 1051 7.93 69.44 -7.22
C LYS A 1051 8.39 68.38 -6.20
N GLY A 1052 9.70 68.23 -5.95
CA GLY A 1052 10.24 67.22 -5.01
C GLY A 1052 10.13 65.76 -5.48
N LEU A 1053 9.83 65.54 -6.77
CA LEU A 1053 9.55 64.22 -7.36
C LEU A 1053 10.66 63.71 -8.29
N GLY A 1054 11.43 64.62 -8.91
CA GLY A 1054 12.37 64.28 -9.99
C GLY A 1054 13.46 63.28 -9.59
N LEU A 1055 14.11 63.48 -8.44
CA LEU A 1055 15.16 62.56 -7.97
C LEU A 1055 14.60 61.20 -7.52
N TYR A 1056 13.36 61.17 -7.02
CA TYR A 1056 12.67 59.92 -6.69
C TYR A 1056 12.41 59.09 -7.96
N LEU A 1057 11.80 59.70 -8.99
CA LEU A 1057 11.53 59.03 -10.28
C LEU A 1057 12.80 58.49 -10.94
N VAL A 1058 13.86 59.30 -10.92
CA VAL A 1058 15.19 58.89 -11.41
C VAL A 1058 15.69 57.64 -10.71
N ARG A 1059 15.62 57.60 -9.37
CA ARG A 1059 16.09 56.45 -8.59
C ARG A 1059 15.27 55.19 -8.89
N GLU A 1060 13.96 55.33 -9.00
CA GLU A 1060 13.08 54.19 -9.32
C GLU A 1060 13.30 53.66 -10.75
N GLN A 1061 13.50 54.54 -11.73
CA GLN A 1061 13.80 54.14 -13.12
C GLN A 1061 15.16 53.43 -13.27
N ILE A 1062 16.16 53.81 -12.47
CA ILE A 1062 17.48 53.16 -12.46
C ILE A 1062 17.40 51.79 -11.75
N ARG A 1063 16.71 51.72 -10.61
CA ARG A 1063 16.54 50.47 -9.85
C ARG A 1063 15.70 49.42 -10.57
N ALA A 1064 14.70 49.84 -11.35
CA ALA A 1064 13.86 48.94 -12.14
C ALA A 1064 14.65 48.09 -13.15
N HIS A 1065 15.90 48.45 -13.45
CA HIS A 1065 16.79 47.74 -14.38
C HIS A 1065 18.13 47.37 -13.74
N ASP A 1066 18.11 47.07 -12.44
CA ASP A 1066 19.28 46.63 -11.66
C ASP A 1066 20.48 47.59 -11.72
N GLY A 1067 20.22 48.88 -11.96
CA GLY A 1067 21.21 49.95 -11.89
C GLY A 1067 21.33 50.52 -10.47
N ASN A 1068 22.37 51.33 -10.26
CA ASN A 1068 22.60 52.01 -8.99
C ASN A 1068 22.88 53.51 -9.19
N LEU A 1069 22.69 54.31 -8.15
CA LEU A 1069 22.93 55.75 -8.15
C LEU A 1069 23.64 56.15 -6.85
N THR A 1070 24.79 56.80 -6.98
CA THR A 1070 25.51 57.39 -5.84
C THR A 1070 25.63 58.89 -6.00
N ILE A 1071 25.72 59.59 -4.87
CA ILE A 1071 25.84 61.05 -4.83
C ILE A 1071 26.98 61.47 -3.91
N GLU A 1072 27.75 62.43 -4.36
CA GLU A 1072 28.78 63.12 -3.60
C GLU A 1072 28.49 64.63 -3.70
N SER A 1073 28.40 65.33 -2.58
CA SER A 1073 28.11 66.77 -2.59
C SER A 1073 28.78 67.47 -1.42
N VAL A 1074 29.23 68.69 -1.67
CA VAL A 1074 29.82 69.56 -0.65
C VAL A 1074 29.21 70.95 -0.76
N VAL A 1075 28.68 71.45 0.34
CA VAL A 1075 28.05 72.78 0.42
C VAL A 1075 29.05 73.85 -0.08
N GLY A 1076 28.59 74.70 -1.00
CA GLY A 1076 29.37 75.75 -1.66
C GLY A 1076 30.29 75.27 -2.80
N LYS A 1077 30.45 73.96 -3.04
CA LYS A 1077 31.34 73.43 -4.09
C LYS A 1077 30.62 72.74 -5.24
N GLY A 1078 29.40 72.24 -5.03
CA GLY A 1078 28.58 71.59 -6.05
C GLY A 1078 28.30 70.12 -5.76
N THR A 1079 27.68 69.43 -6.71
CA THR A 1079 27.21 68.04 -6.56
C THR A 1079 27.68 67.16 -7.70
N THR A 1080 27.95 65.90 -7.40
CA THR A 1080 28.31 64.85 -8.36
C THR A 1080 27.37 63.67 -8.19
N PHE A 1081 26.69 63.29 -9.26
CA PHE A 1081 25.87 62.09 -9.36
C PHE A 1081 26.62 61.07 -10.23
N LYS A 1082 26.75 59.83 -9.75
CA LYS A 1082 27.26 58.72 -10.56
C LYS A 1082 26.16 57.68 -10.69
N ILE A 1083 25.77 57.38 -11.93
CA ILE A 1083 24.81 56.32 -12.22
C ILE A 1083 25.52 55.12 -12.80
N PHE A 1084 25.23 53.96 -12.26
CA PHE A 1084 25.69 52.67 -12.74
C PHE A 1084 24.56 52.03 -13.54
N LEU A 1085 24.72 51.97 -14.86
CA LEU A 1085 23.71 51.47 -15.79
C LEU A 1085 24.14 50.10 -16.32
N ARG A 1086 23.25 49.11 -16.34
CA ARG A 1086 23.50 47.83 -17.04
C ARG A 1086 23.15 47.95 -18.52
N ASN A 1087 24.03 47.45 -19.38
CA ASN A 1087 23.79 47.41 -20.83
C ASN A 1087 22.67 46.41 -21.14
N LEU A 1088 21.49 46.91 -21.53
CA LEU A 1088 20.30 46.08 -21.71
C LEU A 1088 20.36 45.30 -23.02
N LYS A 1089 19.83 44.08 -23.03
CA LYS A 1089 19.74 43.28 -24.27
C LYS A 1089 18.60 43.83 -25.12
N ILE A 1090 18.88 44.18 -26.38
CA ILE A 1090 17.82 44.51 -27.35
C ILE A 1090 17.04 43.22 -27.61
N PRO A 1091 15.71 43.18 -27.39
CA PRO A 1091 14.91 41.99 -27.64
C PRO A 1091 14.96 41.63 -29.14
N THR A 1092 15.48 40.45 -29.46
CA THR A 1092 15.46 39.90 -30.82
C THR A 1092 14.06 39.37 -31.15
N PHE A 1093 13.69 39.35 -32.44
CA PHE A 1093 12.36 38.95 -32.95
C PHE A 1093 11.86 37.58 -32.42
N GLU A 1094 12.75 36.67 -31.99
CA GLU A 1094 12.38 35.39 -31.39
C GLU A 1094 11.82 35.49 -29.96
N THR A 1095 12.12 36.57 -29.23
CA THR A 1095 11.73 36.75 -27.81
C THR A 1095 10.33 37.35 -27.66
N ILE A 1096 9.75 37.93 -28.71
CA ILE A 1096 8.45 38.60 -28.66
C ILE A 1096 7.28 37.60 -28.76
N ASN A 1097 7.53 36.37 -29.23
CA ASN A 1097 6.52 35.31 -29.37
C ASN A 1097 6.57 34.22 -28.28
N LYS A 1098 7.39 34.41 -27.23
CA LYS A 1098 7.38 33.56 -26.04
C LYS A 1098 7.41 34.44 -24.80
N ASN A 1099 6.26 35.02 -24.45
CA ASN A 1099 5.85 35.37 -23.09
C ASN A 1099 4.40 35.83 -23.10
#